data_AF-A0A8J9S7J6-F1
#
_entry.id   AF-A0A8J9S7J6-F1
#
_cell.length_a   1.000
_cell.length_b   1.000
_cell.length_c   1.000
_cell.angle_alpha   90.00
_cell.angle_beta   90.00
_cell.angle_gamma   90.00
#
_symmetry.space_group_name_H-M   'P 1'
#
loop_
_entity.id
_entity.type
_entity.pdbx_description
1 polymer ?
#
loop_
_entity_poly.entity_id
_entity_poly.type
_entity_poly.pdbx_seq_one_letter_code
_entity_poly.pdbx_strand_id
1 'polypeptide(L)'
;MTLGNMRHGKGVHTCTNGDCYRGYWRLDKRHGRGKATFTSGMQYEGDWADDKAHGTGKARYENGGVYEGEFRHEQRCGWGHHTFPTADHYEGEWLADKIHGQGRHTFLDGSYYEGQWVAGERVKGIWVSGDGSTEYSGQWRGDLRHGHGVLFTKGLLKYTGEWVDDMQEGHGMCQWADGTAYKGTWKGGMRDGRGTFTRPDGYVYEGEWRADAQHGHGTCRFDDGSRYEGSWENAQRSGEGKCKYANGDIYVGDWSADARHGKGTCAYENGDKYTGDWVKDQRQGFGICRFADGSKFKGEWEGDAWLQSLAHPSHTKAKGLGLSRALAGTPATFTILAKDELRNKRLCGGDVFAVRLSGPDSIEGVVIDNDDGTYTVNYTATVAGKYQLAITDDAGEHVADSPYTTRVLSGRPSVKHCAVTGDGRRSAVAGQPAHFTVEARDEFGNRCNEVNLEEHLPLEIKLKMAAGVVPQADTESGPKDEFGPIEDQLKKWELIAAREYQFDGDADGWNSDVAEEETPEQKYIKAHPDVPVVENMEDLWKVSKLQRERKRRQEGVDALREARAAKAGIPDAAKSVNIDVPPTVGPGNAESDGGIVTPAPSKERDREGKDVHAKEPAAAVDFPLKLASNSTETHKPSLNDLD
;
A
#
# COMPACT_ATOMS: atom_id res chain seq x y z
N MET A 1 39.08 76.77 55.14
CA MET A 1 39.52 78.17 55.36
C MET A 1 38.51 79.09 54.68
N THR A 2 38.60 80.41 54.85
CA THR A 2 37.81 81.38 54.08
C THR A 2 38.73 82.30 53.29
N LEU A 3 38.32 82.66 52.08
CA LEU A 3 39.01 83.61 51.20
C LEU A 3 37.99 84.68 50.80
N GLY A 4 38.15 85.90 51.32
CA GLY A 4 37.19 86.99 51.06
C GLY A 4 35.74 86.63 51.43
N ASN A 5 35.54 86.10 52.63
CA ASN A 5 34.27 85.58 53.16
C ASN A 5 33.68 84.32 52.48
N MET A 6 34.22 83.85 51.36
CA MET A 6 33.82 82.59 50.71
C MET A 6 34.59 81.38 51.28
N ARG A 7 33.97 80.20 51.33
CA ARG A 7 34.64 78.94 51.70
C ARG A 7 35.72 78.58 50.68
N HIS A 8 36.90 78.22 51.18
CA HIS A 8 38.05 77.84 50.35
C HIS A 8 38.96 76.81 51.06
N GLY A 9 39.51 75.87 50.30
CA GLY A 9 40.32 74.76 50.82
C GLY A 9 39.48 73.75 51.61
N LYS A 10 40.12 72.96 52.48
CA LYS A 10 39.41 71.92 53.25
C LYS A 10 38.49 72.53 54.33
N GLY A 11 37.30 71.96 54.49
CA GLY A 11 36.30 72.41 55.46
C GLY A 11 35.13 71.44 55.64
N VAL A 12 34.31 71.70 56.66
CA VAL A 12 33.02 71.03 56.91
C VAL A 12 31.93 72.08 56.92
N HIS A 13 30.79 71.78 56.32
CA HIS A 13 29.58 72.60 56.37
C HIS A 13 28.38 71.71 56.64
N THR A 14 27.57 72.10 57.63
CA THR A 14 26.26 71.50 57.88
C THR A 14 25.20 72.54 57.53
N CYS A 15 24.32 72.18 56.60
CA CYS A 15 23.18 72.97 56.16
C CYS A 15 22.10 73.01 57.24
N THR A 16 21.20 74.00 57.18
CA THR A 16 20.09 74.15 58.14
C THR A 16 19.07 73.01 58.09
N ASN A 17 18.97 72.30 56.96
CA ASN A 17 18.17 71.09 56.82
C ASN A 17 18.83 69.83 57.42
N GLY A 18 20.08 69.91 57.88
CA GLY A 18 20.87 68.80 58.43
C GLY A 18 21.86 68.15 57.46
N ASP A 19 21.83 68.48 56.17
CA ASP A 19 22.78 67.92 55.19
C ASP A 19 24.21 68.33 55.53
N CYS A 20 25.18 67.45 55.34
CA CYS A 20 26.56 67.66 55.75
C CYS A 20 27.53 67.42 54.59
N TYR A 21 28.40 68.40 54.31
CA TYR A 21 29.53 68.24 53.40
C TYR A 21 30.87 68.38 54.15
N ARG A 22 31.77 67.42 53.94
CA ARG A 22 33.15 67.42 54.43
C ARG A 22 34.10 67.23 53.24
N GLY A 23 34.83 68.26 52.85
CA GLY A 23 35.68 68.19 51.65
C GLY A 23 36.43 69.47 51.34
N TYR A 24 36.90 69.58 50.11
CA TYR A 24 37.52 70.78 49.57
C TYR A 24 36.48 71.74 48.97
N TRP A 25 36.76 73.04 49.12
CA TRP A 25 35.93 74.14 48.64
C TRP A 25 36.76 75.07 47.74
N ARG A 26 36.12 75.62 46.71
CA ARG A 26 36.70 76.66 45.84
C ARG A 26 35.64 77.72 45.56
N LEU A 27 35.88 78.93 46.05
CA LEU A 27 34.99 80.09 45.85
C LEU A 27 33.54 79.78 46.23
N ASP A 28 33.39 79.26 47.45
CA ASP A 28 32.12 78.84 48.07
C ASP A 28 31.42 77.60 47.47
N LYS A 29 31.97 77.01 46.40
CA LYS A 29 31.49 75.77 45.80
C LYS A 29 32.25 74.54 46.29
N ARG A 30 31.59 73.37 46.35
CA ARG A 30 32.24 72.06 46.55
C ARG A 30 33.14 71.75 45.34
N HIS A 31 34.42 71.50 45.57
CA HIS A 31 35.40 71.36 44.48
C HIS A 31 36.64 70.58 44.96
N GLY A 32 37.08 69.56 44.23
CA GLY A 32 38.05 68.56 44.70
C GLY A 32 37.40 67.48 45.56
N ARG A 33 38.18 66.67 46.29
CA ARG A 33 37.62 65.52 47.05
C ARG A 33 36.74 65.93 48.22
N GLY A 34 35.60 65.23 48.38
CA GLY A 34 34.72 65.44 49.51
C GLY A 34 33.60 64.42 49.64
N LYS A 35 33.04 64.36 50.84
CA LYS A 35 31.89 63.54 51.20
C LYS A 35 30.68 64.43 51.50
N ALA A 36 29.58 64.20 50.80
CA ALA A 36 28.25 64.68 51.15
C ALA A 36 27.45 63.54 51.81
N THR A 37 26.77 63.86 52.90
CA THR A 37 25.76 63.02 53.55
C THR A 37 24.48 63.84 53.61
N PHE A 38 23.42 63.37 52.96
CA PHE A 38 22.13 64.03 52.91
C PHE A 38 21.19 63.42 53.95
N THR A 39 20.26 64.23 54.46
CA THR A 39 19.25 63.81 55.44
C THR A 39 18.25 62.79 54.91
N SER A 40 18.10 62.69 53.60
CA SER A 40 17.33 61.62 52.95
C SER A 40 17.99 60.24 53.03
N GLY A 41 19.24 60.15 53.48
CA GLY A 41 20.03 58.92 53.53
C GLY A 41 21.01 58.76 52.35
N MET A 42 20.86 59.56 51.28
CA MET A 42 21.82 59.58 50.18
C MET A 42 23.22 59.99 50.68
N GLN A 43 24.27 59.38 50.12
CA GLN A 43 25.66 59.76 50.36
C GLN A 43 26.43 59.81 49.04
N TYR A 44 27.37 60.74 48.92
CA TYR A 44 28.35 60.75 47.84
C TYR A 44 29.74 61.02 48.41
N GLU A 45 30.72 60.20 48.06
CA GLU A 45 32.13 60.39 48.44
C GLU A 45 33.02 60.25 47.20
N GLY A 46 33.62 61.35 46.76
CA GLY A 46 34.31 61.40 45.47
C GLY A 46 34.89 62.77 45.14
N ASP A 47 35.24 62.95 43.87
CA ASP A 47 35.70 64.23 43.33
C ASP A 47 34.50 65.15 43.04
N TRP A 48 34.67 66.46 43.24
CA TRP A 48 33.64 67.47 42.98
C TRP A 48 34.18 68.54 42.03
N ALA A 49 33.32 69.08 41.17
CA ALA A 49 33.62 70.23 40.33
C ALA A 49 32.44 71.20 40.35
N ASP A 50 32.63 72.36 40.95
CA ASP A 50 31.69 73.48 40.99
C ASP A 50 30.27 73.07 41.44
N ASP A 51 30.23 72.49 42.64
CA ASP A 51 29.06 71.90 43.31
C ASP A 51 28.52 70.60 42.73
N LYS A 52 29.04 70.15 41.59
CA LYS A 52 28.58 68.92 40.92
C LYS A 52 29.51 67.73 41.23
N ALA A 53 28.94 66.54 41.37
CA ALA A 53 29.73 65.30 41.36
C ALA A 53 30.44 65.16 40.00
N HIS A 54 31.72 64.81 40.05
CA HIS A 54 32.62 64.77 38.89
C HIS A 54 33.75 63.76 39.12
N GLY A 55 34.52 63.41 38.11
CA GLY A 55 35.69 62.53 38.28
C GLY A 55 35.29 61.18 38.87
N THR A 56 36.04 60.67 39.84
CA THR A 56 35.75 59.37 40.48
C THR A 56 34.97 59.53 41.78
N GLY A 57 33.98 58.67 42.03
CA GLY A 57 33.25 58.70 43.29
C GLY A 57 32.38 57.49 43.57
N LYS A 58 31.90 57.43 44.83
CA LYS A 58 31.00 56.42 45.34
C LYS A 58 29.70 57.06 45.84
N ALA A 59 28.59 56.78 45.18
CA ALA A 59 27.25 57.16 45.60
C ALA A 59 26.55 56.00 46.32
N ARG A 60 25.84 56.31 47.41
CA ARG A 60 24.82 55.43 48.01
C ARG A 60 23.49 56.15 47.90
N TYR A 61 22.51 55.50 47.31
CA TYR A 61 21.18 56.04 47.04
C TYR A 61 20.19 55.64 48.14
N GLU A 62 19.10 56.39 48.24
CA GLU A 62 18.05 56.23 49.27
C GLU A 62 17.37 54.85 49.19
N ASN A 63 17.27 54.30 47.99
CA ASN A 63 16.74 52.95 47.73
C ASN A 63 17.72 51.81 48.12
N GLY A 64 18.89 52.11 48.68
CA GLY A 64 19.92 51.14 49.04
C GLY A 64 20.92 50.81 47.93
N GLY A 65 20.68 51.26 46.69
CA GLY A 65 21.60 51.07 45.58
C GLY A 65 22.94 51.78 45.82
N VAL A 66 24.02 51.25 45.24
CA VAL A 66 25.38 51.79 45.38
C VAL A 66 26.02 51.90 44.00
N TYR A 67 26.58 53.05 43.65
CA TYR A 67 27.39 53.22 42.44
C TYR A 67 28.81 53.62 42.82
N GLU A 68 29.81 53.06 42.15
CA GLU A 68 31.22 53.40 42.28
C GLU A 68 31.85 53.45 40.90
N GLY A 69 32.26 54.64 40.45
CA GLY A 69 32.67 54.87 39.07
C GLY A 69 32.87 56.35 38.74
N GLU A 70 32.83 56.66 37.45
CA GLU A 70 33.00 58.02 36.94
C GLU A 70 31.70 58.85 36.94
N PHE A 71 31.85 60.15 37.18
CA PHE A 71 30.78 61.14 37.16
C PHE A 71 31.15 62.34 36.29
N ARG A 72 30.15 62.89 35.58
CA ARG A 72 30.27 64.14 34.84
C ARG A 72 29.01 64.97 35.01
N HIS A 73 29.15 66.12 35.67
CA HIS A 73 28.07 67.07 35.92
C HIS A 73 26.87 66.44 36.65
N GLU A 74 27.15 65.68 37.73
CA GLU A 74 26.19 64.93 38.56
C GLU A 74 25.67 63.62 37.97
N GLN A 75 25.89 63.37 36.68
CA GLN A 75 25.47 62.15 36.00
C GLN A 75 26.57 61.08 36.04
N ARG A 76 26.18 59.81 36.15
CA ARG A 76 27.09 58.66 35.95
C ARG A 76 27.56 58.62 34.49
N CYS A 77 28.85 58.40 34.28
CA CYS A 77 29.46 58.24 32.96
C CYS A 77 30.66 57.28 33.04
N GLY A 78 31.36 57.05 31.92
CA GLY A 78 32.63 56.31 31.93
C GLY A 78 32.48 54.88 32.45
N TRP A 79 33.51 54.31 33.06
CA TRP A 79 33.39 52.99 33.69
C TRP A 79 32.80 53.11 35.11
N GLY A 80 31.93 52.17 35.49
CA GLY A 80 31.40 52.11 36.85
C GLY A 80 30.71 50.81 37.21
N HIS A 81 30.86 50.45 38.49
CA HIS A 81 30.18 49.34 39.14
C HIS A 81 28.93 49.85 39.87
N HIS A 82 27.79 49.20 39.67
CA HIS A 82 26.52 49.52 40.33
C HIS A 82 25.92 48.28 40.98
N THR A 83 25.76 48.28 42.30
CA THR A 83 24.93 47.32 43.01
C THR A 83 23.51 47.89 43.12
N PHE A 84 22.53 47.19 42.56
CA PHE A 84 21.13 47.58 42.62
C PHE A 84 20.49 47.23 43.97
N PRO A 85 19.34 47.85 44.33
CA PRO A 85 18.57 47.48 45.53
C PRO A 85 18.16 46.00 45.62
N THR A 86 18.02 45.35 44.46
CA THR A 86 17.73 43.92 44.30
C THR A 86 18.93 43.00 44.58
N ALA A 87 20.10 43.57 44.88
CA ALA A 87 21.41 42.91 44.97
C ALA A 87 21.98 42.35 43.65
N ASP A 88 21.28 42.55 42.52
CA ASP A 88 21.90 42.48 41.19
C ASP A 88 23.06 43.48 41.09
N HIS A 89 24.01 43.25 40.20
CA HIS A 89 25.06 44.23 39.93
C HIS A 89 25.44 44.34 38.46
N TYR A 90 25.70 45.58 38.04
CA TYR A 90 26.25 45.92 36.74
C TYR A 90 27.69 46.42 36.87
N GLU A 91 28.57 46.01 35.98
CA GLU A 91 29.88 46.62 35.79
C GLU A 91 30.11 46.90 34.30
N GLY A 92 30.44 48.14 33.96
CA GLY A 92 30.68 48.53 32.57
C GLY A 92 30.55 50.02 32.32
N GLU A 93 30.29 50.37 31.06
CA GLU A 93 30.18 51.75 30.59
C GLU A 93 28.84 52.42 30.92
N TRP A 94 28.91 53.71 31.26
CA TRP A 94 27.76 54.57 31.53
C TRP A 94 27.81 55.84 30.66
N LEU A 95 26.65 56.31 30.24
CA LEU A 95 26.49 57.56 29.51
C LEU A 95 25.23 58.29 29.98
N ALA A 96 25.41 59.44 30.62
CA ALA A 96 24.32 60.31 31.12
C ALA A 96 23.29 59.52 31.95
N ASP A 97 23.76 58.87 33.01
CA ASP A 97 22.99 58.00 33.92
C ASP A 97 22.39 56.72 33.33
N LYS A 98 22.62 56.42 32.06
CA LYS A 98 22.19 55.18 31.42
C LYS A 98 23.35 54.20 31.23
N ILE A 99 23.06 52.92 31.37
CA ILE A 99 23.94 51.83 30.95
C ILE A 99 24.15 51.94 29.43
N HIS A 100 25.40 51.85 28.97
CA HIS A 100 25.80 52.06 27.58
C HIS A 100 27.07 51.23 27.27
N GLY A 101 27.55 51.23 26.03
CA GLY A 101 28.85 50.66 25.69
C GLY A 101 28.94 49.16 26.00
N GLN A 102 30.09 48.69 26.50
CA GLN A 102 30.26 47.32 26.98
C GLN A 102 30.01 47.22 28.48
N GLY A 103 29.40 46.12 28.92
CA GLY A 103 29.31 45.79 30.33
C GLY A 103 28.61 44.48 30.64
N ARG A 104 28.76 44.05 31.89
CA ARG A 104 28.21 42.83 32.46
C ARG A 104 27.16 43.16 33.51
N HIS A 105 25.98 42.57 33.39
CA HIS A 105 24.95 42.56 34.41
C HIS A 105 24.83 41.15 34.99
N THR A 106 25.18 40.97 36.26
CA THR A 106 25.01 39.72 37.01
C THR A 106 23.75 39.83 37.87
N PHE A 107 22.83 38.88 37.70
CA PHE A 107 21.56 38.81 38.40
C PHE A 107 21.69 38.04 39.74
N LEU A 108 20.72 38.21 40.63
CA LEU A 108 20.65 37.58 41.95
C LEU A 108 20.69 36.04 41.93
N ASP A 109 20.19 35.43 40.85
CA ASP A 109 20.22 33.98 40.63
C ASP A 109 21.59 33.45 40.17
N GLY A 110 22.58 34.34 40.01
CA GLY A 110 23.92 34.02 39.50
C GLY A 110 24.02 34.00 37.98
N SER A 111 22.90 34.12 37.25
CA SER A 111 22.94 34.31 35.79
C SER A 111 23.58 35.66 35.46
N TYR A 112 24.07 35.82 34.24
CA TYR A 112 24.61 37.10 33.80
C TYR A 112 24.41 37.33 32.31
N TYR A 113 24.29 38.60 31.93
CA TYR A 113 24.47 39.08 30.57
C TYR A 113 25.79 39.83 30.48
N GLU A 114 26.58 39.61 29.44
CA GLU A 114 27.81 40.33 29.13
C GLU A 114 27.83 40.74 27.66
N GLY A 115 27.96 42.04 27.38
CA GLY A 115 28.01 42.55 26.01
C GLY A 115 27.65 44.01 25.87
N GLN A 116 27.11 44.34 24.70
CA GLN A 116 26.82 45.70 24.25
C GLN A 116 25.43 46.19 24.69
N TRP A 117 25.42 47.39 25.27
CA TRP A 117 24.24 48.10 25.73
C TRP A 117 24.07 49.43 25.01
N VAL A 118 22.82 49.83 24.78
CA VAL A 118 22.48 51.17 24.28
C VAL A 118 21.35 51.76 25.12
N ALA A 119 21.70 52.74 25.96
CA ALA A 119 20.76 53.58 26.69
C ALA A 119 19.84 52.82 27.67
N GLY A 120 20.36 51.75 28.27
CA GLY A 120 19.65 50.83 29.16
C GLY A 120 19.35 49.47 28.53
N GLU A 121 19.22 49.39 27.21
CA GLU A 121 18.79 48.19 26.50
C GLU A 121 19.98 47.30 26.08
N ARG A 122 19.80 45.98 26.15
CA ARG A 122 20.76 45.01 25.59
C ARG A 122 20.62 44.99 24.07
N VAL A 123 21.74 44.87 23.35
CA VAL A 123 21.74 44.89 21.86
C VAL A 123 22.50 43.72 21.25
N LYS A 124 23.63 43.31 21.84
CA LYS A 124 24.40 42.15 21.39
C LYS A 124 25.32 41.64 22.49
N GLY A 125 25.19 40.38 22.88
CA GLY A 125 25.98 39.83 23.97
C GLY A 125 25.68 38.38 24.26
N ILE A 126 26.35 37.87 25.28
CA ILE A 126 26.18 36.52 25.81
C ILE A 126 25.34 36.60 27.09
N TRP A 127 24.30 35.80 27.20
CA TRP A 127 23.64 35.49 28.47
C TRP A 127 23.95 34.05 28.88
N VAL A 128 24.23 33.84 30.16
CA VAL A 128 24.50 32.52 30.75
C VAL A 128 23.65 32.35 32.00
N SER A 129 22.96 31.22 32.13
CA SER A 129 22.21 30.86 33.33
C SER A 129 23.12 30.67 34.55
N GLY A 130 22.59 30.84 35.78
CA GLY A 130 23.41 30.81 37.00
C GLY A 130 24.10 29.46 37.31
N ASP A 131 23.59 28.37 36.74
CA ASP A 131 24.18 27.03 36.78
C ASP A 131 25.14 26.73 35.61
N GLY A 132 25.26 27.65 34.63
CA GLY A 132 26.01 27.46 33.40
C GLY A 132 25.46 26.37 32.47
N SER A 133 24.20 25.94 32.64
CA SER A 133 23.59 24.93 31.77
C SER A 133 23.09 25.50 30.44
N THR A 134 22.70 26.77 30.40
CA THR A 134 22.19 27.44 29.20
C THR A 134 22.99 28.70 28.89
N GLU A 135 23.40 28.82 27.63
CA GLU A 135 24.07 29.98 27.06
C GLU A 135 23.30 30.47 25.83
N TYR A 136 23.06 31.78 25.72
CA TYR A 136 22.68 32.42 24.48
C TYR A 136 23.74 33.44 24.08
N SER A 137 24.30 33.31 22.87
CA SER A 137 25.23 34.28 22.28
C SER A 137 24.63 34.84 21.00
N GLY A 138 24.24 36.12 20.98
CA GLY A 138 23.53 36.68 19.85
C GLY A 138 23.15 38.16 19.97
N GLN A 139 22.23 38.57 19.10
CA GLN A 139 21.60 39.88 19.10
C GLN A 139 20.40 39.91 20.08
N TRP A 140 20.07 41.11 20.56
CA TRP A 140 19.05 41.33 21.58
C TRP A 140 18.20 42.56 21.22
N ARG A 141 16.96 42.56 21.69
CA ARG A 141 16.04 43.69 21.64
C ARG A 141 15.48 43.92 23.04
N GLY A 142 16.20 44.71 23.83
CA GLY A 142 15.96 44.81 25.26
C GLY A 142 16.24 43.46 25.93
N ASP A 143 15.30 42.94 26.72
CA ASP A 143 15.48 41.67 27.41
C ASP A 143 15.17 40.42 26.56
N LEU A 144 14.76 40.58 25.30
CA LEU A 144 14.38 39.47 24.41
C LEU A 144 15.49 39.13 23.39
N ARG A 145 15.67 37.85 23.09
CA ARG A 145 16.54 37.36 22.00
C ARG A 145 15.93 37.78 20.66
N HIS A 146 16.74 38.36 19.78
CA HIS A 146 16.26 38.95 18.52
C HIS A 146 17.36 38.93 17.46
N GLY A 147 17.03 38.82 16.17
CA GLY A 147 18.03 38.74 15.10
C GLY A 147 18.80 37.41 15.14
N HIS A 148 20.08 37.40 14.78
CA HIS A 148 20.86 36.15 14.75
C HIS A 148 21.49 35.81 16.11
N GLY A 149 21.40 34.53 16.50
CA GLY A 149 22.03 34.04 17.73
C GLY A 149 22.12 32.51 17.83
N VAL A 150 23.01 32.09 18.73
CA VAL A 150 23.23 30.69 19.11
C VAL A 150 22.64 30.49 20.51
N LEU A 151 21.74 29.52 20.67
CA LEU A 151 21.32 29.00 21.98
C LEU A 151 21.96 27.63 22.18
N PHE A 152 22.58 27.41 23.33
CA PHE A 152 23.11 26.13 23.74
C PHE A 152 22.59 25.78 25.13
N THR A 153 21.91 24.65 25.25
CA THR A 153 21.51 24.07 26.54
C THR A 153 22.18 22.72 26.69
N LYS A 154 23.11 22.64 27.65
CA LYS A 154 23.96 21.49 27.93
C LYS A 154 23.13 20.22 28.15
N GLY A 155 23.34 19.23 27.29
CA GLY A 155 22.63 17.95 27.35
C GLY A 155 21.18 18.00 26.87
N LEU A 156 20.73 19.09 26.24
CA LEU A 156 19.39 19.21 25.66
C LEU A 156 19.46 19.54 24.15
N LEU A 157 20.01 20.71 23.79
CA LEU A 157 20.04 21.18 22.40
C LEU A 157 21.11 22.24 22.11
N LYS A 158 21.36 22.45 20.82
CA LYS A 158 22.03 23.62 20.26
C LYS A 158 21.21 24.14 19.08
N TYR A 159 20.72 25.37 19.17
CA TYR A 159 20.13 26.11 18.04
C TYR A 159 21.09 27.18 17.53
N THR A 160 21.10 27.42 16.22
CA THR A 160 21.82 28.52 15.57
C THR A 160 20.98 29.03 14.41
N GLY A 161 20.52 30.27 14.48
CA GLY A 161 19.58 30.81 13.48
C GLY A 161 19.06 32.20 13.83
N GLU A 162 17.95 32.55 13.21
CA GLU A 162 17.22 33.79 13.46
C GLU A 162 16.25 33.65 14.64
N TRP A 163 15.97 34.78 15.29
CA TRP A 163 15.13 34.94 16.46
C TRP A 163 14.26 36.18 16.31
N VAL A 164 12.99 36.08 16.70
CA VAL A 164 12.10 37.23 16.87
C VAL A 164 11.43 37.09 18.22
N ASP A 165 11.84 37.95 19.15
CA ASP A 165 11.22 38.09 20.48
C ASP A 165 11.12 36.75 21.22
N ASP A 166 12.30 36.15 21.45
CA ASP A 166 12.50 34.83 22.07
C ASP A 166 12.01 33.60 21.29
N MET A 167 11.33 33.77 20.15
CA MET A 167 10.93 32.67 19.26
C MET A 167 11.97 32.43 18.16
N GLN A 168 12.20 31.17 17.79
CA GLN A 168 12.93 30.81 16.58
C GLN A 168 12.09 31.20 15.36
N GLU A 169 12.72 31.90 14.41
CA GLU A 169 12.11 32.42 13.18
C GLU A 169 13.10 32.23 12.03
N GLY A 170 12.71 32.54 10.79
CA GLY A 170 13.63 32.64 9.64
C GLY A 170 14.39 31.33 9.38
N HIS A 171 15.67 31.39 9.02
CA HIS A 171 16.50 30.21 8.82
C HIS A 171 17.30 29.83 10.08
N GLY A 172 17.30 28.54 10.40
CA GLY A 172 17.98 28.03 11.59
C GLY A 172 18.29 26.53 11.54
N MET A 173 19.28 26.14 12.33
CA MET A 173 19.68 24.76 12.56
C MET A 173 19.56 24.43 14.05
N CYS A 174 18.83 23.37 14.38
CA CYS A 174 18.80 22.79 15.73
C CYS A 174 19.47 21.40 15.70
N GLN A 175 20.22 21.09 16.74
CA GLN A 175 20.77 19.77 17.05
C GLN A 175 20.33 19.41 18.47
N TRP A 176 19.72 18.26 18.67
CA TRP A 176 19.29 17.78 19.98
C TRP A 176 20.29 16.78 20.57
N ALA A 177 20.21 16.57 21.88
CA ALA A 177 21.15 15.70 22.61
C ALA A 177 21.05 14.22 22.25
N ASP A 178 19.92 13.79 21.68
CA ASP A 178 19.75 12.45 21.10
C ASP A 178 20.47 12.27 19.75
N GLY A 179 21.05 13.33 19.19
CA GLY A 179 21.71 13.34 17.89
C GLY A 179 20.77 13.59 16.71
N THR A 180 19.48 13.81 16.95
CA THR A 180 18.58 14.33 15.91
C THR A 180 18.95 15.77 15.56
N ALA A 181 18.64 16.19 14.34
CA ALA A 181 18.87 17.57 13.89
C ALA A 181 17.84 18.02 12.87
N TYR A 182 17.59 19.32 12.82
CA TYR A 182 16.81 19.98 11.79
C TYR A 182 17.59 21.17 11.26
N LYS A 183 17.60 21.36 9.95
CA LYS A 183 18.14 22.55 9.28
C LYS A 183 17.14 23.01 8.25
N GLY A 184 16.56 24.20 8.46
CA GLY A 184 15.50 24.69 7.58
C GLY A 184 14.95 26.03 8.03
N THR A 185 13.73 26.31 7.61
CA THR A 185 12.96 27.48 8.05
C THR A 185 12.21 27.17 9.35
N TRP A 186 12.03 28.22 10.16
CA TRP A 186 11.34 28.24 11.44
C TRP A 186 10.34 29.39 11.46
N LYS A 187 9.26 29.23 12.22
CA LYS A 187 8.23 30.25 12.39
C LYS A 187 7.56 30.10 13.75
N GLY A 188 7.63 31.14 14.59
CA GLY A 188 7.04 31.11 15.93
C GLY A 188 7.50 29.92 16.79
N GLY A 189 8.77 29.51 16.67
CA GLY A 189 9.35 28.37 17.39
C GLY A 189 9.14 27.00 16.76
N MET A 190 8.30 26.87 15.71
CA MET A 190 7.99 25.60 15.03
C MET A 190 8.76 25.47 13.71
N ARG A 191 9.01 24.23 13.26
CA ARG A 191 9.51 23.97 11.90
C ARG A 191 8.40 24.28 10.87
N ASP A 192 8.70 25.14 9.91
CA ASP A 192 7.74 25.63 8.90
C ASP A 192 8.51 25.98 7.62
N GLY A 193 7.89 25.94 6.44
CA GLY A 193 8.57 26.24 5.18
C GLY A 193 9.31 25.03 4.60
N ARG A 194 10.63 25.09 4.40
CA ARG A 194 11.43 23.95 3.90
C ARG A 194 12.61 23.63 4.82
N GLY A 195 12.93 22.34 4.96
CA GLY A 195 14.04 21.90 5.79
C GLY A 195 14.36 20.42 5.71
N THR A 196 15.58 20.10 6.12
CA THR A 196 16.08 18.73 6.28
C THR A 196 16.01 18.35 7.77
N PHE A 197 15.40 17.22 8.08
CA PHE A 197 15.41 16.58 9.40
C PHE A 197 16.16 15.26 9.33
N THR A 198 17.06 15.00 10.28
CA THR A 198 17.90 13.81 10.32
C THR A 198 17.84 13.18 11.72
N ARG A 199 17.74 11.85 11.80
CA ARG A 199 17.90 11.09 13.05
C ARG A 199 19.14 10.17 12.98
N PRO A 200 19.72 9.76 14.12
CA PRO A 200 20.92 8.90 14.15
C PRO A 200 20.72 7.50 13.55
N ASP A 201 19.48 7.00 13.52
CA ASP A 201 19.11 5.69 12.94
C ASP A 201 19.22 5.64 11.40
N GLY A 202 19.51 6.78 10.76
CA GLY A 202 19.62 6.89 9.30
C GLY A 202 18.38 7.48 8.62
N TYR A 203 17.31 7.77 9.37
CA TYR A 203 16.14 8.49 8.88
C TYR A 203 16.54 9.92 8.46
N VAL A 204 16.16 10.29 7.23
CA VAL A 204 16.37 11.62 6.67
C VAL A 204 15.13 12.04 5.91
N TYR A 205 14.51 13.17 6.29
CA TYR A 205 13.47 13.82 5.52
C TYR A 205 14.00 15.16 4.98
N GLU A 206 13.79 15.43 3.70
CA GLU A 206 14.06 16.72 3.06
C GLU A 206 12.84 17.14 2.24
N GLY A 207 12.17 18.21 2.67
CA GLY A 207 10.90 18.62 2.08
C GLY A 207 10.28 19.84 2.76
N GLU A 208 8.97 19.99 2.58
CA GLU A 208 8.18 21.06 3.20
C GLU A 208 7.70 20.70 4.61
N TRP A 209 7.55 21.73 5.44
CA TRP A 209 7.13 21.64 6.83
C TRP A 209 6.01 22.64 7.10
N ARG A 210 5.07 22.26 7.97
CA ARG A 210 4.03 23.15 8.47
C ARG A 210 3.77 22.84 9.93
N ALA A 211 3.98 23.81 10.82
CA ALA A 211 3.76 23.67 12.27
C ALA A 211 4.29 22.33 12.84
N ASP A 212 5.60 22.08 12.66
CA ASP A 212 6.32 20.86 13.08
C ASP A 212 5.94 19.53 12.40
N ALA A 213 4.95 19.50 11.51
CA ALA A 213 4.62 18.33 10.69
C ALA A 213 5.27 18.40 9.30
N GLN A 214 5.63 17.25 8.74
CA GLN A 214 6.02 17.13 7.34
C GLN A 214 4.79 17.35 6.45
N HIS A 215 4.95 18.10 5.37
CA HIS A 215 3.86 18.55 4.52
C HIS A 215 4.33 18.75 3.08
N GLY A 216 3.43 19.14 2.17
CA GLY A 216 3.77 19.55 0.80
C GLY A 216 4.48 18.42 0.03
N HIS A 217 5.55 18.73 -0.69
CA HIS A 217 6.40 17.71 -1.29
C HIS A 217 7.69 17.47 -0.48
N GLY A 218 8.12 16.21 -0.42
CA GLY A 218 9.36 15.83 0.26
C GLY A 218 9.88 14.45 -0.11
N THR A 219 11.19 14.31 0.06
CA THR A 219 11.91 13.03 0.00
C THR A 219 12.17 12.52 1.41
N CYS A 220 12.02 11.21 1.61
CA CYS A 220 12.33 10.54 2.85
C CYS A 220 13.22 9.32 2.57
N ARG A 221 14.29 9.16 3.35
CA ARG A 221 14.96 7.89 3.56
C ARG A 221 14.55 7.42 4.96
N PHE A 222 14.00 6.22 5.04
CA PHE A 222 13.61 5.59 6.30
C PHE A 222 14.79 4.82 6.92
N ASP A 223 14.64 4.49 8.20
CA ASP A 223 15.60 3.72 9.00
C ASP A 223 15.83 2.29 8.46
N ASP A 224 14.78 1.63 7.97
CA ASP A 224 14.84 0.35 7.24
C ASP A 224 15.60 0.40 5.90
N GLY A 225 15.94 1.60 5.40
CA GLY A 225 16.60 1.82 4.11
C GLY A 225 15.65 2.10 2.94
N SER A 226 14.33 1.99 3.13
CA SER A 226 13.31 2.39 2.17
C SER A 226 13.42 3.89 1.84
N ARG A 227 12.92 4.28 0.66
CA ARG A 227 12.99 5.65 0.14
C ARG A 227 11.67 6.07 -0.48
N TYR A 228 11.14 7.19 -0.04
CA TYR A 228 9.93 7.81 -0.58
C TYR A 228 10.22 9.18 -1.19
N GLU A 229 9.51 9.51 -2.27
CA GLU A 229 9.48 10.81 -2.93
C GLU A 229 8.04 11.07 -3.37
N GLY A 230 7.39 12.11 -2.84
CA GLY A 230 5.97 12.36 -3.09
C GLY A 230 5.37 13.42 -2.18
N SER A 231 4.04 13.41 -2.07
CA SER A 231 3.30 14.35 -1.23
C SER A 231 3.17 13.89 0.24
N TRP A 232 3.07 14.86 1.13
CA TRP A 232 2.98 14.67 2.58
C TRP A 232 1.87 15.54 3.16
N GLU A 233 1.11 14.98 4.11
CA GLU A 233 0.11 15.70 4.88
C GLU A 233 0.16 15.25 6.34
N ASN A 234 0.34 16.21 7.26
CA ASN A 234 0.35 15.99 8.71
C ASN A 234 1.30 14.85 9.15
N ALA A 235 2.53 14.84 8.60
CA ALA A 235 3.55 13.81 8.80
C ALA A 235 3.24 12.41 8.25
N GLN A 236 2.23 12.28 7.38
CA GLN A 236 1.89 11.05 6.67
C GLN A 236 2.11 11.20 5.17
N ARG A 237 2.46 10.11 4.48
CA ARG A 237 2.46 10.08 3.00
C ARG A 237 1.03 10.19 2.48
N SER A 238 0.83 11.06 1.49
CA SER A 238 -0.45 11.33 0.85
C SER A 238 -0.26 11.62 -0.64
N GLY A 239 -1.35 11.72 -1.42
CA GLY A 239 -1.31 12.13 -2.83
C GLY A 239 -0.41 11.26 -3.71
N GLU A 240 0.11 11.79 -4.81
CA GLU A 240 1.02 11.05 -5.68
C GLU A 240 2.40 10.85 -5.02
N GLY A 241 2.94 9.63 -5.11
CA GLY A 241 4.27 9.34 -4.59
C GLY A 241 4.87 8.03 -5.07
N LYS A 242 6.21 7.98 -5.02
CA LYS A 242 7.04 6.84 -5.34
C LYS A 242 7.74 6.33 -4.09
N CYS A 243 7.58 5.05 -3.76
CA CYS A 243 8.34 4.37 -2.72
C CYS A 243 9.20 3.27 -3.35
N LYS A 244 10.51 3.29 -3.10
CA LYS A 244 11.39 2.12 -3.24
C LYS A 244 11.60 1.52 -1.86
N TYR A 245 11.09 0.33 -1.63
CA TYR A 245 11.17 -0.37 -0.35
C TYR A 245 12.53 -1.06 -0.18
N ALA A 246 12.88 -1.36 1.08
CA ALA A 246 14.12 -2.05 1.44
C ALA A 246 14.24 -3.47 0.85
N ASN A 247 13.10 -4.14 0.61
CA ASN A 247 13.04 -5.47 -0.01
C ASN A 247 13.26 -5.46 -1.55
N GLY A 248 13.41 -4.29 -2.17
CA GLY A 248 13.58 -4.13 -3.61
C GLY A 248 12.35 -3.56 -4.34
N ASP A 249 11.14 -3.81 -3.80
CA ASP A 249 9.87 -3.40 -4.42
C ASP A 249 9.81 -1.90 -4.71
N ILE A 250 9.12 -1.53 -5.78
CA ILE A 250 8.91 -0.15 -6.19
C ILE A 250 7.43 0.10 -6.44
N TYR A 251 6.81 0.93 -5.59
CA TYR A 251 5.47 1.47 -5.81
C TYR A 251 5.54 2.89 -6.40
N VAL A 252 4.65 3.18 -7.35
CA VAL A 252 4.37 4.52 -7.88
C VAL A 252 2.85 4.66 -8.03
N GLY A 253 2.24 5.60 -7.31
CA GLY A 253 0.77 5.78 -7.31
C GLY A 253 0.30 6.71 -6.20
N ASP A 254 -1.00 6.66 -5.92
CA ASP A 254 -1.62 7.46 -4.86
C ASP A 254 -1.36 6.89 -3.46
N TRP A 255 -1.30 7.78 -2.47
CA TRP A 255 -1.10 7.48 -1.06
C TRP A 255 -2.20 8.15 -0.23
N SER A 256 -2.58 7.51 0.87
CA SER A 256 -3.52 8.08 1.83
C SER A 256 -3.22 7.53 3.23
N ALA A 257 -2.93 8.43 4.18
CA ALA A 257 -2.57 8.10 5.56
C ALA A 257 -1.50 6.99 5.66
N ASP A 258 -0.38 7.18 4.97
CA ASP A 258 0.76 6.25 4.87
C ASP A 258 0.53 4.93 4.13
N ALA A 259 -0.67 4.65 3.65
CA ALA A 259 -0.97 3.43 2.88
C ALA A 259 -1.08 3.72 1.38
N ARG A 260 -0.72 2.74 0.53
CA ARG A 260 -1.01 2.77 -0.91
C ARG A 260 -2.53 2.83 -1.12
N HIS A 261 -2.96 3.71 -2.03
CA HIS A 261 -4.36 4.00 -2.29
C HIS A 261 -4.59 4.31 -3.79
N GLY A 262 -5.84 4.59 -4.16
CA GLY A 262 -6.19 5.13 -5.48
C GLY A 262 -5.65 4.29 -6.63
N LYS A 263 -5.07 4.93 -7.65
CA LYS A 263 -4.40 4.25 -8.77
C LYS A 263 -2.90 4.11 -8.49
N GLY A 264 -2.36 2.93 -8.73
CA GLY A 264 -0.93 2.70 -8.53
C GLY A 264 -0.37 1.48 -9.22
N THR A 265 0.95 1.51 -9.39
CA THR A 265 1.76 0.43 -9.95
C THR A 265 2.79 -0.02 -8.91
N CYS A 266 2.78 -1.31 -8.55
CA CYS A 266 3.85 -1.95 -7.79
C CYS A 266 4.62 -2.88 -8.72
N ALA A 267 5.92 -2.65 -8.87
CA ALA A 267 6.86 -3.63 -9.41
C ALA A 267 7.54 -4.30 -8.22
N TYR A 268 7.49 -5.63 -8.18
CA TYR A 268 8.02 -6.42 -7.08
C TYR A 268 9.41 -6.95 -7.42
N GLU A 269 10.26 -7.18 -6.41
CA GLU A 269 11.63 -7.69 -6.62
C GLU A 269 11.66 -9.07 -7.28
N ASN A 270 10.61 -9.89 -7.11
CA ASN A 270 10.46 -11.18 -7.78
C ASN A 270 10.22 -11.09 -9.30
N GLY A 271 10.04 -9.88 -9.85
CA GLY A 271 9.76 -9.63 -11.27
C GLY A 271 8.26 -9.43 -11.59
N ASP A 272 7.36 -9.68 -10.64
CA ASP A 272 5.94 -9.42 -10.82
C ASP A 272 5.65 -7.90 -10.90
N LYS A 273 4.56 -7.54 -11.55
CA LYS A 273 4.11 -6.15 -11.66
C LYS A 273 2.59 -6.04 -11.67
N TYR A 274 2.05 -5.39 -10.65
CA TYR A 274 0.64 -5.00 -10.60
C TYR A 274 0.46 -3.52 -10.98
N THR A 275 -0.57 -3.23 -11.78
CA THR A 275 -1.07 -1.88 -12.06
C THR A 275 -2.59 -1.89 -11.94
N GLY A 276 -3.18 -1.15 -11.02
CA GLY A 276 -4.63 -1.17 -10.75
C GLY A 276 -5.06 -0.25 -9.61
N ASP A 277 -6.24 -0.50 -9.04
CA ASP A 277 -6.70 0.18 -7.83
C ASP A 277 -6.06 -0.40 -6.56
N TRP A 278 -5.92 0.45 -5.54
CA TRP A 278 -5.39 0.12 -4.22
C TRP A 278 -6.26 0.72 -3.12
N VAL A 279 -6.47 -0.03 -2.05
CA VAL A 279 -7.16 0.45 -0.85
C VAL A 279 -6.42 -0.06 0.38
N LYS A 280 -5.78 0.84 1.12
CA LYS A 280 -5.09 0.55 2.39
C LYS A 280 -4.06 -0.57 2.22
N ASP A 281 -3.13 -0.35 1.29
CA ASP A 281 -2.08 -1.29 0.90
C ASP A 281 -2.52 -2.59 0.20
N GLN A 282 -3.81 -2.85 0.07
CA GLN A 282 -4.33 -4.02 -0.63
C GLN A 282 -4.68 -3.69 -2.09
N ARG A 283 -4.42 -4.63 -3.01
CA ARG A 283 -4.93 -4.57 -4.38
C ARG A 283 -6.45 -4.73 -4.37
N GLN A 284 -7.14 -3.84 -5.07
CA GLN A 284 -8.59 -3.74 -5.12
C GLN A 284 -9.02 -3.41 -6.56
N GLY A 285 -10.32 -3.50 -6.87
CA GLY A 285 -10.90 -2.94 -8.09
C GLY A 285 -10.34 -3.58 -9.37
N PHE A 286 -10.27 -2.83 -10.47
CA PHE A 286 -9.75 -3.38 -11.73
C PHE A 286 -8.23 -3.21 -11.83
N GLY A 287 -7.54 -4.33 -12.00
CA GLY A 287 -6.07 -4.38 -12.05
C GLY A 287 -5.52 -5.36 -13.09
N ILE A 288 -4.29 -5.08 -13.52
CA ILE A 288 -3.48 -5.93 -14.39
C ILE A 288 -2.26 -6.39 -13.59
N CYS A 289 -2.14 -7.69 -13.33
CA CYS A 289 -0.89 -8.29 -12.87
C CYS A 289 -0.16 -8.92 -14.05
N ARG A 290 1.14 -8.63 -14.18
CA ARG A 290 2.07 -9.33 -15.06
C ARG A 290 3.00 -10.12 -14.15
N PHE A 291 3.09 -11.41 -14.34
CA PHE A 291 3.94 -12.27 -13.52
C PHE A 291 5.32 -12.42 -14.14
N ALA A 292 6.31 -12.81 -13.34
CA ALA A 292 7.70 -13.01 -13.76
C ALA A 292 7.85 -14.05 -14.89
N ASP A 293 6.97 -15.06 -14.94
CA ASP A 293 6.87 -16.06 -16.02
C ASP A 293 6.34 -15.50 -17.36
N GLY A 294 5.98 -14.20 -17.40
CA GLY A 294 5.43 -13.52 -18.57
C GLY A 294 3.91 -13.67 -18.74
N SER A 295 3.26 -14.51 -17.93
CA SER A 295 1.81 -14.64 -17.86
C SER A 295 1.18 -13.36 -17.30
N LYS A 296 -0.10 -13.16 -17.55
CA LYS A 296 -0.83 -11.93 -17.24
C LYS A 296 -2.23 -12.24 -16.79
N PHE A 297 -2.64 -11.64 -15.68
CA PHE A 297 -4.03 -11.55 -15.25
C PHE A 297 -4.54 -10.12 -15.45
N LYS A 298 -5.75 -9.98 -15.98
CA LYS A 298 -6.51 -8.72 -16.00
C LYS A 298 -7.90 -9.05 -15.48
N GLY A 299 -8.38 -8.32 -14.47
CA GLY A 299 -9.69 -8.56 -13.87
C GLY A 299 -9.90 -7.74 -12.60
N GLU A 300 -10.92 -8.11 -11.82
CA GLU A 300 -11.23 -7.51 -10.53
C GLU A 300 -10.38 -8.10 -9.40
N TRP A 301 -10.22 -7.32 -8.33
CA TRP A 301 -9.45 -7.66 -7.12
C TRP A 301 -10.22 -7.22 -5.87
N GLU A 302 -10.19 -8.07 -4.85
CA GLU A 302 -10.76 -7.81 -3.53
C GLU A 302 -9.78 -8.29 -2.45
N GLY A 303 -9.20 -7.35 -1.69
CA GLY A 303 -8.32 -7.66 -0.56
C GLY A 303 -7.12 -8.53 -0.95
N ASP A 304 -6.38 -8.12 -1.98
CA ASP A 304 -5.26 -8.86 -2.59
C ASP A 304 -5.58 -10.20 -3.27
N ALA A 305 -6.80 -10.71 -3.19
CA ALA A 305 -7.25 -11.81 -4.04
C ALA A 305 -7.79 -11.28 -5.37
N TRP A 306 -7.44 -11.92 -6.49
CA TRP A 306 -8.14 -11.66 -7.75
C TRP A 306 -9.48 -12.41 -7.78
N LEU A 307 -10.49 -11.78 -8.38
CA LEU A 307 -11.79 -12.40 -8.65
C LEU A 307 -11.80 -12.89 -10.10
N GLN A 308 -12.08 -14.18 -10.32
CA GLN A 308 -12.29 -14.73 -11.66
C GLN A 308 -13.77 -14.80 -11.99
N SER A 309 -14.15 -14.18 -13.12
CA SER A 309 -15.46 -14.37 -13.73
C SER A 309 -15.68 -15.85 -14.12
N LEU A 310 -16.93 -16.22 -14.35
CA LEU A 310 -17.30 -17.53 -14.90
C LEU A 310 -16.70 -17.71 -16.31
N ALA A 311 -16.61 -18.96 -16.76
CA ALA A 311 -16.22 -19.27 -18.12
C ALA A 311 -17.19 -18.63 -19.14
N HIS A 312 -16.63 -17.87 -20.08
CA HIS A 312 -17.38 -17.29 -21.19
C HIS A 312 -17.40 -18.30 -22.36
N PRO A 313 -18.58 -18.70 -22.88
CA PRO A 313 -18.69 -19.75 -23.89
C PRO A 313 -17.81 -19.50 -25.12
N SER A 314 -17.97 -18.34 -25.77
CA SER A 314 -17.23 -18.00 -27.00
C SER A 314 -15.71 -17.82 -26.85
N HIS A 315 -15.18 -17.83 -25.63
CA HIS A 315 -13.73 -17.81 -25.35
C HIS A 315 -13.20 -19.17 -24.91
N THR A 316 -14.04 -19.99 -24.30
CA THR A 316 -13.74 -21.38 -23.92
C THR A 316 -13.52 -22.24 -25.15
N LYS A 317 -12.44 -23.04 -25.16
CA LYS A 317 -12.02 -23.85 -26.33
C LYS A 317 -11.89 -25.32 -25.95
N ALA A 318 -12.14 -26.23 -26.88
CA ALA A 318 -11.86 -27.66 -26.67
C ALA A 318 -10.65 -28.12 -27.50
N LYS A 319 -9.91 -29.11 -26.99
CA LYS A 319 -8.80 -29.80 -27.68
C LYS A 319 -8.79 -31.30 -27.35
N GLY A 320 -8.41 -32.14 -28.32
CA GLY A 320 -8.24 -33.58 -28.11
C GLY A 320 -8.75 -34.40 -29.30
N LEU A 321 -8.28 -35.64 -29.44
CA LEU A 321 -8.63 -36.49 -30.58
C LEU A 321 -10.14 -36.77 -30.64
N GLY A 322 -10.80 -36.95 -29.48
CA GLY A 322 -12.24 -37.18 -29.37
C GLY A 322 -13.14 -36.06 -29.90
N LEU A 323 -12.62 -34.87 -30.21
CA LEU A 323 -13.42 -33.86 -30.92
C LEU A 323 -13.61 -34.20 -32.40
N SER A 324 -12.65 -34.91 -33.00
CA SER A 324 -12.58 -35.15 -34.45
C SER A 324 -12.75 -36.62 -34.83
N ARG A 325 -12.27 -37.56 -34.01
CA ARG A 325 -12.28 -38.99 -34.34
C ARG A 325 -12.43 -39.87 -33.09
N ALA A 326 -13.24 -40.92 -33.21
CA ALA A 326 -13.41 -41.98 -32.20
C ALA A 326 -13.56 -43.35 -32.87
N LEU A 327 -13.49 -44.43 -32.08
CA LEU A 327 -13.76 -45.80 -32.52
C LEU A 327 -15.00 -46.34 -31.80
N ALA A 328 -15.87 -47.05 -32.53
CA ALA A 328 -17.07 -47.64 -31.95
C ALA A 328 -16.71 -48.61 -30.80
N GLY A 329 -17.42 -48.48 -29.67
CA GLY A 329 -17.19 -49.24 -28.45
C GLY A 329 -16.00 -48.80 -27.60
N THR A 330 -15.16 -47.87 -28.08
CA THR A 330 -13.99 -47.39 -27.33
C THR A 330 -14.29 -46.02 -26.70
N PRO A 331 -13.98 -45.81 -25.40
CA PRO A 331 -14.07 -44.47 -24.80
C PRO A 331 -13.19 -43.47 -25.54
N ALA A 332 -13.79 -42.39 -26.04
CA ALA A 332 -13.10 -41.29 -26.66
C ALA A 332 -13.07 -40.09 -25.70
N THR A 333 -11.93 -39.41 -25.65
CA THR A 333 -11.68 -38.33 -24.69
C THR A 333 -11.19 -37.05 -25.35
N PHE A 334 -11.53 -35.92 -24.75
CA PHE A 334 -10.98 -34.61 -25.08
C PHE A 334 -11.08 -33.67 -23.86
N THR A 335 -10.43 -32.51 -23.93
CA THR A 335 -10.35 -31.55 -22.83
C THR A 335 -10.96 -30.21 -23.24
N ILE A 336 -11.83 -29.65 -22.40
CA ILE A 336 -12.29 -28.26 -22.49
C ILE A 336 -11.32 -27.39 -21.66
N LEU A 337 -10.91 -26.27 -22.24
CA LEU A 337 -10.02 -25.26 -21.65
C LEU A 337 -10.87 -24.02 -21.40
N ALA A 338 -11.37 -23.88 -20.16
CA ALA A 338 -12.29 -22.82 -19.80
C ALA A 338 -11.57 -21.45 -19.72
N LYS A 339 -12.23 -20.43 -20.25
CA LYS A 339 -11.71 -19.05 -20.29
C LYS A 339 -12.80 -18.05 -19.95
N ASP A 340 -12.45 -17.02 -19.20
CA ASP A 340 -13.38 -15.96 -18.81
C ASP A 340 -13.66 -14.96 -19.95
N GLU A 341 -14.50 -13.96 -19.66
CA GLU A 341 -14.83 -12.86 -20.58
C GLU A 341 -13.60 -12.05 -21.03
N LEU A 342 -12.54 -12.02 -20.21
CA LEU A 342 -11.28 -11.33 -20.46
C LEU A 342 -10.22 -12.23 -21.15
N ARG A 343 -10.58 -13.49 -21.46
CA ARG A 343 -9.76 -14.54 -22.10
C ARG A 343 -8.65 -15.12 -21.24
N ASN A 344 -8.62 -14.83 -19.94
CA ASN A 344 -7.74 -15.50 -18.98
C ASN A 344 -8.08 -17.00 -18.94
N LYS A 345 -7.10 -17.88 -18.64
CA LYS A 345 -7.41 -19.29 -18.29
C LYS A 345 -8.12 -19.27 -16.93
N ARG A 346 -9.22 -19.99 -16.79
CA ARG A 346 -9.77 -20.31 -15.46
C ARG A 346 -8.69 -21.08 -14.68
N LEU A 347 -8.50 -20.76 -13.40
CA LEU A 347 -7.53 -21.43 -12.52
C LEU A 347 -8.19 -22.35 -11.49
N CYS A 348 -9.52 -22.42 -11.51
CA CYS A 348 -10.33 -23.30 -10.68
C CYS A 348 -11.48 -23.89 -11.50
N GLY A 349 -12.01 -25.02 -11.03
CA GLY A 349 -13.24 -25.61 -11.52
C GLY A 349 -14.51 -24.83 -11.14
N GLY A 350 -15.66 -25.49 -11.31
CA GLY A 350 -16.99 -25.02 -10.92
C GLY A 350 -17.87 -24.51 -12.06
N ASP A 351 -17.34 -24.29 -13.27
CA ASP A 351 -18.16 -24.00 -14.46
C ASP A 351 -18.89 -25.27 -14.95
N VAL A 352 -20.13 -25.10 -15.44
CA VAL A 352 -20.97 -26.20 -15.89
C VAL A 352 -20.93 -26.28 -17.41
N PHE A 353 -20.50 -27.43 -17.94
CA PHE A 353 -20.55 -27.73 -19.36
C PHE A 353 -21.41 -28.97 -19.63
N ALA A 354 -22.23 -28.91 -20.67
CA ALA A 354 -22.96 -30.04 -21.23
C ALA A 354 -22.36 -30.43 -22.58
N VAL A 355 -22.19 -31.74 -22.82
CA VAL A 355 -21.70 -32.28 -24.09
C VAL A 355 -22.68 -33.27 -24.66
N ARG A 356 -23.08 -33.07 -25.92
CA ARG A 356 -23.99 -33.97 -26.64
C ARG A 356 -23.51 -34.20 -28.06
N LEU A 357 -23.39 -35.47 -28.44
CA LEU A 357 -23.18 -35.91 -29.81
C LEU A 357 -24.53 -36.28 -30.43
N SER A 358 -24.79 -35.77 -31.63
CA SER A 358 -26.02 -36.00 -32.39
C SER A 358 -25.70 -36.45 -33.82
N GLY A 359 -26.39 -37.48 -34.32
CA GLY A 359 -26.12 -38.06 -35.64
C GLY A 359 -26.77 -39.44 -35.81
N PRO A 360 -26.00 -40.49 -36.17
CA PRO A 360 -26.48 -41.88 -36.21
C PRO A 360 -27.07 -42.39 -34.89
N ASP A 361 -26.66 -41.79 -33.78
CA ASP A 361 -27.17 -42.02 -32.43
C ASP A 361 -27.16 -40.68 -31.64
N SER A 362 -27.70 -40.66 -30.42
CA SER A 362 -27.68 -39.52 -29.50
C SER A 362 -26.96 -39.89 -28.21
N ILE A 363 -25.78 -39.33 -27.99
CA ILE A 363 -24.90 -39.68 -26.86
C ILE A 363 -24.63 -38.43 -26.03
N GLU A 364 -24.77 -38.55 -24.70
CA GLU A 364 -24.35 -37.51 -23.77
C GLU A 364 -22.94 -37.82 -23.27
N GLY A 365 -22.06 -36.80 -23.32
CA GLY A 365 -20.70 -36.90 -22.83
C GLY A 365 -20.64 -36.64 -21.32
N VAL A 366 -19.88 -37.46 -20.60
CA VAL A 366 -19.60 -37.25 -19.18
C VAL A 366 -18.48 -36.21 -19.07
N VAL A 367 -18.79 -35.07 -18.45
CA VAL A 367 -17.81 -34.02 -18.16
C VAL A 367 -17.29 -34.20 -16.74
N ILE A 368 -15.97 -34.25 -16.60
CA ILE A 368 -15.24 -34.33 -15.33
C ILE A 368 -14.50 -33.01 -15.15
N ASP A 369 -14.78 -32.30 -14.07
CA ASP A 369 -14.02 -31.13 -13.66
C ASP A 369 -12.67 -31.58 -13.08
N ASN A 370 -11.57 -31.00 -13.56
CA ASN A 370 -10.23 -31.29 -13.04
C ASN A 370 -9.81 -30.30 -11.92
N ASP A 371 -10.72 -29.42 -11.48
CA ASP A 371 -10.54 -28.35 -10.48
C ASP A 371 -9.46 -27.29 -10.84
N ASP A 372 -8.85 -27.35 -12.04
CA ASP A 372 -7.79 -26.44 -12.51
C ASP A 372 -8.25 -25.46 -13.62
N GLY A 373 -9.54 -25.41 -13.91
CA GLY A 373 -10.13 -24.69 -15.04
C GLY A 373 -10.07 -25.46 -16.37
N THR A 374 -9.72 -26.76 -16.34
CA THR A 374 -9.89 -27.67 -17.47
C THR A 374 -10.89 -28.79 -17.12
N TYR A 375 -11.56 -29.31 -18.15
CA TYR A 375 -12.59 -30.32 -17.98
C TYR A 375 -12.32 -31.48 -18.93
N THR A 376 -12.21 -32.69 -18.37
CA THR A 376 -12.03 -33.92 -19.15
C THR A 376 -13.39 -34.45 -19.56
N VAL A 377 -13.62 -34.59 -20.87
CA VAL A 377 -14.88 -35.11 -21.42
C VAL A 377 -14.65 -36.51 -21.96
N ASN A 378 -15.50 -37.44 -21.52
CA ASN A 378 -15.48 -38.85 -21.93
C ASN A 378 -16.83 -39.21 -22.57
N TYR A 379 -16.81 -39.89 -23.71
CA TYR A 379 -18.00 -40.49 -24.31
C TYR A 379 -17.67 -41.80 -25.03
N THR A 380 -18.65 -42.68 -25.18
CA THR A 380 -18.51 -43.93 -25.94
C THR A 380 -19.62 -44.01 -26.97
N ALA A 381 -19.27 -44.00 -28.24
CA ALA A 381 -20.22 -44.22 -29.34
C ALA A 381 -20.22 -45.70 -29.74
N THR A 382 -21.38 -46.28 -30.01
CA THR A 382 -21.51 -47.67 -30.47
C THR A 382 -21.85 -47.77 -31.96
N VAL A 383 -22.37 -46.70 -32.57
CA VAL A 383 -22.70 -46.64 -34.00
C VAL A 383 -21.64 -45.84 -34.77
N ALA A 384 -21.15 -46.38 -35.88
CA ALA A 384 -20.18 -45.71 -36.73
C ALA A 384 -20.86 -44.67 -37.64
N GLY A 385 -20.23 -43.51 -37.81
CA GLY A 385 -20.71 -42.46 -38.70
C GLY A 385 -20.25 -41.05 -38.33
N LYS A 386 -20.93 -40.04 -38.89
CA LYS A 386 -20.62 -38.62 -38.70
C LYS A 386 -21.57 -38.00 -37.67
N TYR A 387 -21.02 -37.44 -36.60
CA TYR A 387 -21.74 -36.79 -35.52
C TYR A 387 -21.46 -35.28 -35.50
N GLN A 388 -22.43 -34.51 -34.99
CA GLN A 388 -22.25 -33.14 -34.53
C GLN A 388 -22.14 -33.17 -33.00
N LEU A 389 -20.97 -32.80 -32.48
CA LEU A 389 -20.64 -32.74 -31.07
C LEU A 389 -20.81 -31.29 -30.59
N ALA A 390 -21.94 -31.03 -29.93
CA ALA A 390 -22.20 -29.77 -29.27
C ALA A 390 -21.62 -29.79 -27.85
N ILE A 391 -20.85 -28.76 -27.53
CA ILE A 391 -20.47 -28.38 -26.16
C ILE A 391 -21.17 -27.06 -25.87
N THR A 392 -21.92 -26.99 -24.77
CA THR A 392 -22.62 -25.78 -24.30
C THR A 392 -22.38 -25.54 -22.80
N ASP A 393 -22.68 -24.33 -22.33
CA ASP A 393 -22.79 -23.99 -20.92
C ASP A 393 -24.16 -24.38 -20.31
N ASP A 394 -24.48 -23.85 -19.12
CA ASP A 394 -25.77 -24.03 -18.43
C ASP A 394 -26.92 -23.17 -19.00
N ALA A 395 -26.61 -22.07 -19.69
CA ALA A 395 -27.57 -21.29 -20.47
C ALA A 395 -27.93 -21.94 -21.82
N GLY A 396 -27.11 -22.89 -22.30
CA GLY A 396 -27.24 -23.55 -23.59
C GLY A 396 -26.49 -22.84 -24.72
N GLU A 397 -25.61 -21.89 -24.41
CA GLU A 397 -24.74 -21.23 -25.39
C GLU A 397 -23.58 -22.13 -25.80
N HIS A 398 -23.26 -22.14 -27.09
CA HIS A 398 -22.17 -22.93 -27.63
C HIS A 398 -20.80 -22.33 -27.26
N VAL A 399 -19.87 -23.19 -26.82
CA VAL A 399 -18.46 -22.77 -26.64
C VAL A 399 -17.80 -22.44 -27.98
N ALA A 400 -16.60 -21.84 -27.98
CA ALA A 400 -15.89 -21.54 -29.23
C ALA A 400 -15.76 -22.78 -30.13
N ASP A 401 -15.96 -22.58 -31.43
CA ASP A 401 -15.84 -23.60 -32.48
C ASP A 401 -16.84 -24.80 -32.37
N SER A 402 -17.81 -24.73 -31.44
CA SER A 402 -18.94 -25.68 -31.27
C SER A 402 -20.13 -25.32 -32.18
N PRO A 403 -20.85 -26.29 -32.77
CA PRO A 403 -20.64 -27.73 -32.69
C PRO A 403 -19.49 -28.23 -33.58
N TYR A 404 -18.73 -29.18 -33.05
CA TYR A 404 -17.62 -29.84 -33.72
C TYR A 404 -18.12 -31.01 -34.59
N THR A 405 -17.47 -31.24 -35.73
CA THR A 405 -17.74 -32.43 -36.56
C THR A 405 -16.84 -33.59 -36.14
N THR A 406 -17.45 -34.64 -35.59
CA THR A 406 -16.75 -35.83 -35.09
C THR A 406 -17.05 -37.06 -35.96
N ARG A 407 -16.04 -37.87 -36.25
CA ARG A 407 -16.18 -39.09 -37.06
C ARG A 407 -15.92 -40.34 -36.21
N VAL A 408 -16.96 -41.11 -35.94
CA VAL A 408 -16.86 -42.41 -35.25
C VAL A 408 -16.61 -43.48 -36.32
N LEU A 409 -15.46 -44.14 -36.27
CA LEU A 409 -15.16 -45.27 -37.15
C LEU A 409 -15.69 -46.56 -36.52
N SER A 410 -15.93 -47.59 -37.32
CA SER A 410 -16.25 -48.93 -36.82
C SER A 410 -15.09 -49.50 -35.99
N GLY A 411 -15.44 -50.33 -35.02
CA GLY A 411 -14.48 -51.05 -34.19
C GLY A 411 -13.77 -52.18 -34.96
N ARG A 412 -12.96 -52.96 -34.25
CA ARG A 412 -12.34 -54.16 -34.83
C ARG A 412 -13.43 -55.16 -35.27
N PRO A 413 -13.29 -55.84 -36.41
CA PRO A 413 -14.25 -56.85 -36.85
C PRO A 413 -14.46 -57.94 -35.80
N SER A 414 -15.72 -58.25 -35.49
CA SER A 414 -16.11 -59.33 -34.59
C SER A 414 -16.65 -60.51 -35.40
N VAL A 415 -15.94 -61.64 -35.32
CA VAL A 415 -16.27 -62.89 -36.04
C VAL A 415 -17.74 -63.33 -35.84
N LYS A 416 -18.31 -63.05 -34.65
CA LYS A 416 -19.70 -63.39 -34.31
C LYS A 416 -20.76 -62.55 -35.06
N HIS A 417 -20.41 -61.34 -35.49
CA HIS A 417 -21.35 -60.37 -36.08
C HIS A 417 -21.12 -60.15 -37.58
N CYS A 418 -20.03 -60.67 -38.13
CA CYS A 418 -19.76 -60.68 -39.57
C CYS A 418 -20.84 -61.47 -40.33
N ALA A 419 -21.32 -60.92 -41.45
CA ALA A 419 -22.41 -61.51 -42.23
C ALA A 419 -21.87 -62.23 -43.48
N VAL A 420 -22.06 -63.55 -43.57
CA VAL A 420 -21.70 -64.33 -44.75
C VAL A 420 -22.91 -64.51 -45.68
N THR A 421 -22.77 -64.07 -46.93
CA THR A 421 -23.83 -64.07 -47.96
C THR A 421 -23.32 -64.66 -49.29
N GLY A 422 -24.23 -65.00 -50.21
CA GLY A 422 -23.90 -65.62 -51.49
C GLY A 422 -24.09 -67.15 -51.52
N ASP A 423 -24.35 -67.66 -52.72
CA ASP A 423 -24.79 -69.05 -52.93
C ASP A 423 -23.64 -70.05 -52.92
N GLY A 424 -22.39 -69.61 -53.13
CA GLY A 424 -21.19 -70.42 -53.00
C GLY A 424 -20.94 -71.00 -51.60
N ARG A 425 -21.70 -70.54 -50.59
CA ARG A 425 -21.76 -71.18 -49.25
C ARG A 425 -22.58 -72.48 -49.24
N ARG A 426 -23.52 -72.65 -50.17
CA ARG A 426 -24.51 -73.76 -50.17
C ARG A 426 -24.27 -74.77 -51.29
N SER A 427 -23.82 -74.30 -52.46
CA SER A 427 -23.58 -75.14 -53.63
C SER A 427 -22.43 -74.60 -54.48
N ALA A 428 -21.75 -75.52 -55.16
CA ALA A 428 -20.69 -75.23 -56.12
C ALA A 428 -20.81 -76.24 -57.27
N VAL A 429 -20.44 -75.83 -58.49
CA VAL A 429 -20.35 -76.71 -59.65
C VAL A 429 -18.89 -77.12 -59.85
N ALA A 430 -18.63 -78.42 -60.03
CA ALA A 430 -17.29 -78.93 -60.22
C ALA A 430 -16.60 -78.23 -61.42
N GLY A 431 -15.42 -77.65 -61.18
CA GLY A 431 -14.67 -76.90 -62.19
C GLY A 431 -15.12 -75.44 -62.43
N GLN A 432 -16.12 -74.93 -61.71
CA GLN A 432 -16.50 -73.51 -61.76
C GLN A 432 -16.24 -72.80 -60.41
N PRO A 433 -15.80 -71.52 -60.42
CA PRO A 433 -15.69 -70.73 -59.20
C PRO A 433 -17.04 -70.56 -58.50
N ALA A 434 -17.08 -70.83 -57.19
CA ALA A 434 -18.23 -70.55 -56.34
C ALA A 434 -17.95 -69.28 -55.51
N HIS A 435 -18.87 -68.31 -55.56
CA HIS A 435 -18.68 -67.01 -54.90
C HIS A 435 -19.55 -66.87 -53.65
N PHE A 436 -18.94 -66.37 -52.58
CA PHE A 436 -19.63 -65.88 -51.38
C PHE A 436 -18.87 -64.66 -50.83
N THR A 437 -19.58 -63.78 -50.13
CA THR A 437 -19.05 -62.54 -49.56
C THR A 437 -19.12 -62.60 -48.04
N VAL A 438 -18.03 -62.26 -47.37
CA VAL A 438 -17.99 -62.02 -45.93
C VAL A 438 -18.00 -60.51 -45.70
N GLU A 439 -19.11 -59.98 -45.19
CA GLU A 439 -19.18 -58.61 -44.74
C GLU A 439 -18.65 -58.53 -43.31
N ALA A 440 -17.46 -57.93 -43.15
CA ALA A 440 -16.87 -57.67 -41.85
C ALA A 440 -17.70 -56.64 -41.08
N ARG A 441 -18.06 -56.98 -39.85
CA ARG A 441 -18.79 -56.10 -38.92
C ARG A 441 -18.17 -56.14 -37.54
N ASP A 442 -18.19 -55.02 -36.84
CA ASP A 442 -17.71 -54.94 -35.46
C ASP A 442 -18.70 -55.57 -34.46
N GLU A 443 -18.37 -55.54 -33.17
CA GLU A 443 -19.20 -56.08 -32.09
C GLU A 443 -20.59 -55.41 -31.98
N PHE A 444 -20.75 -54.19 -32.51
CA PHE A 444 -22.01 -53.44 -32.55
C PHE A 444 -22.73 -53.57 -33.89
N GLY A 445 -22.20 -54.35 -34.83
CA GLY A 445 -22.80 -54.62 -36.13
C GLY A 445 -22.54 -53.56 -37.21
N ASN A 446 -21.67 -52.56 -36.94
CA ASN A 446 -21.26 -51.56 -37.93
C ASN A 446 -20.39 -52.22 -39.00
N ARG A 447 -20.47 -51.76 -40.25
CA ARG A 447 -19.63 -52.28 -41.34
C ARG A 447 -18.18 -51.80 -41.19
N CYS A 448 -17.21 -52.72 -41.23
CA CYS A 448 -15.79 -52.43 -41.10
C CYS A 448 -15.18 -52.01 -42.45
N ASN A 449 -15.67 -50.91 -43.03
CA ASN A 449 -15.28 -50.44 -44.38
C ASN A 449 -13.92 -49.71 -44.42
N GLU A 450 -13.38 -49.32 -43.26
CA GLU A 450 -12.22 -48.41 -43.15
C GLU A 450 -11.03 -49.03 -42.42
N VAL A 451 -11.06 -50.36 -42.28
CA VAL A 451 -10.08 -51.17 -41.54
C VAL A 451 -9.47 -52.16 -42.52
N ASN A 452 -8.15 -52.41 -42.44
CA ASN A 452 -7.52 -53.46 -43.24
C ASN A 452 -8.02 -54.84 -42.80
N LEU A 453 -8.92 -55.42 -43.58
CA LEU A 453 -9.59 -56.67 -43.23
C LEU A 453 -8.66 -57.89 -43.30
N GLU A 454 -7.58 -57.84 -44.09
CA GLU A 454 -6.63 -58.96 -44.20
C GLU A 454 -5.82 -59.12 -42.91
N GLU A 455 -5.45 -58.01 -42.26
CA GLU A 455 -4.72 -57.99 -40.98
C GLU A 455 -5.65 -58.20 -39.78
N HIS A 456 -6.85 -57.59 -39.80
CA HIS A 456 -7.74 -57.56 -38.65
C HIS A 456 -8.84 -58.63 -38.65
N LEU A 457 -9.04 -59.34 -39.76
CA LEU A 457 -9.95 -60.48 -39.88
C LEU A 457 -9.40 -61.53 -40.86
N PRO A 458 -8.26 -62.19 -40.57
CA PRO A 458 -7.73 -63.24 -41.44
C PRO A 458 -8.72 -64.41 -41.55
N LEU A 459 -9.25 -64.62 -42.76
CA LEU A 459 -10.27 -65.64 -43.05
C LEU A 459 -9.62 -66.95 -43.51
N GLU A 460 -9.74 -68.01 -42.69
CA GLU A 460 -9.36 -69.36 -43.11
C GLU A 460 -10.57 -70.13 -43.68
N ILE A 461 -10.48 -70.55 -44.94
CA ILE A 461 -11.55 -71.30 -45.63
C ILE A 461 -11.15 -72.78 -45.74
N LYS A 462 -11.89 -73.66 -45.06
CA LYS A 462 -11.69 -75.12 -45.09
C LYS A 462 -12.94 -75.84 -45.60
N LEU A 463 -12.85 -76.41 -46.80
CA LEU A 463 -13.82 -77.39 -47.31
C LEU A 463 -13.55 -78.75 -46.65
N LYS A 464 -14.56 -79.29 -45.96
CA LYS A 464 -14.53 -80.65 -45.40
C LYS A 464 -15.53 -81.51 -46.16
N MET A 465 -15.07 -82.66 -46.66
CA MET A 465 -15.97 -83.69 -47.18
C MET A 465 -16.86 -84.20 -46.03
N ALA A 466 -18.15 -84.36 -46.29
CA ALA A 466 -19.01 -85.14 -45.40
C ALA A 466 -18.47 -86.57 -45.32
N ALA A 467 -18.33 -87.11 -44.11
CA ALA A 467 -17.52 -88.30 -43.85
C ALA A 467 -17.95 -89.52 -44.70
N GLY A 468 -17.02 -90.07 -45.49
CA GLY A 468 -17.32 -91.18 -46.41
C GLY A 468 -16.14 -91.68 -47.24
N VAL A 469 -15.21 -92.39 -46.59
CA VAL A 469 -14.19 -93.30 -47.19
C VAL A 469 -12.98 -92.66 -47.89
N VAL A 470 -11.81 -93.22 -47.57
CA VAL A 470 -10.45 -92.91 -48.07
C VAL A 470 -9.87 -94.19 -48.70
N PRO A 471 -8.86 -94.12 -49.58
CA PRO A 471 -7.82 -95.14 -49.62
C PRO A 471 -6.44 -94.58 -49.21
N GLN A 472 -5.85 -95.19 -48.18
CA GLN A 472 -4.39 -95.22 -47.93
C GLN A 472 -3.74 -96.19 -48.96
N ALA A 473 -2.41 -96.34 -49.10
CA ALA A 473 -1.27 -96.14 -48.19
C ALA A 473 -0.01 -95.70 -49.01
N ASP A 474 1.20 -95.47 -48.50
CA ASP A 474 1.99 -96.23 -47.52
C ASP A 474 3.04 -95.38 -46.76
N THR A 475 3.23 -95.72 -45.47
CA THR A 475 4.48 -95.84 -44.64
C THR A 475 5.60 -94.78 -44.76
N GLU A 476 6.31 -94.32 -43.72
CA GLU A 476 6.27 -94.36 -42.23
C GLU A 476 7.28 -93.26 -41.73
N SER A 477 7.60 -92.99 -40.45
CA SER A 477 7.37 -93.66 -39.15
C SER A 477 7.20 -92.64 -37.99
N GLY A 478 7.20 -93.13 -36.73
CA GLY A 478 7.32 -92.31 -35.51
C GLY A 478 8.63 -92.57 -34.73
N PRO A 479 8.71 -92.25 -33.41
CA PRO A 479 7.76 -91.57 -32.51
C PRO A 479 8.35 -90.21 -32.01
N LYS A 480 8.07 -89.55 -30.86
CA LYS A 480 7.25 -89.79 -29.64
C LYS A 480 6.93 -88.42 -28.96
N ASP A 481 5.98 -88.39 -28.02
CA ASP A 481 5.54 -87.22 -27.25
C ASP A 481 6.38 -86.87 -25.99
N GLU A 482 6.35 -85.61 -25.54
CA GLU A 482 6.04 -85.23 -24.14
C GLU A 482 5.68 -83.72 -24.02
N PHE A 483 5.11 -83.30 -22.88
CA PHE A 483 4.27 -82.09 -22.72
C PHE A 483 4.92 -80.84 -22.05
N GLY A 484 4.54 -79.64 -22.52
CA GLY A 484 4.40 -78.39 -21.74
C GLY A 484 5.58 -77.38 -21.72
N PRO A 485 5.38 -76.11 -21.30
CA PRO A 485 4.14 -75.40 -20.91
C PRO A 485 3.81 -74.14 -21.78
N ILE A 486 2.93 -73.26 -21.28
CA ILE A 486 2.37 -72.04 -21.91
C ILE A 486 3.15 -70.77 -21.49
N GLU A 487 2.90 -69.62 -22.16
CA GLU A 487 3.55 -68.28 -22.02
C GLU A 487 4.96 -68.19 -22.66
N ASP A 488 5.38 -67.10 -23.31
CA ASP A 488 4.91 -65.70 -23.32
C ASP A 488 4.94 -65.11 -24.76
N GLN A 489 3.82 -64.56 -25.24
CA GLN A 489 3.68 -63.91 -26.56
C GLN A 489 3.67 -62.36 -26.49
N LEU A 490 3.81 -61.73 -25.32
CA LEU A 490 3.83 -60.26 -25.23
C LEU A 490 5.09 -59.64 -25.86
N LYS A 491 6.25 -60.29 -25.73
CA LYS A 491 7.55 -59.74 -26.19
C LYS A 491 7.80 -59.72 -27.70
N LYS A 492 6.84 -60.13 -28.53
CA LYS A 492 6.96 -60.06 -29.99
C LYS A 492 6.20 -58.89 -30.64
N TRP A 493 5.48 -58.10 -29.86
CA TRP A 493 4.68 -56.96 -30.34
C TRP A 493 5.29 -55.58 -30.03
N GLU A 494 6.18 -55.47 -29.03
CA GLU A 494 6.89 -54.21 -28.71
C GLU A 494 7.92 -53.80 -29.79
N LEU A 495 8.35 -54.72 -30.65
CA LEU A 495 9.34 -54.50 -31.70
C LEU A 495 8.76 -54.11 -33.07
N ILE A 496 7.43 -53.98 -33.19
CA ILE A 496 6.73 -53.54 -34.40
C ILE A 496 6.15 -52.13 -34.23
N ALA A 497 5.74 -51.76 -33.01
CA ALA A 497 5.25 -50.42 -32.68
C ALA A 497 6.31 -49.29 -32.80
N ALA A 498 7.58 -49.64 -33.06
CA ALA A 498 8.72 -48.71 -33.10
C ALA A 498 9.26 -48.43 -34.52
N ARG A 499 8.54 -48.81 -35.60
CA ARG A 499 9.07 -48.70 -36.98
C ARG A 499 8.29 -47.81 -37.96
N GLU A 500 7.14 -47.25 -37.58
CA GLU A 500 6.37 -46.35 -38.46
C GLU A 500 5.95 -45.05 -37.74
N TYR A 501 6.92 -44.18 -37.43
CA TYR A 501 6.64 -42.75 -37.18
C TYR A 501 7.86 -41.82 -37.45
N GLN A 502 8.24 -41.74 -38.72
CA GLN A 502 8.99 -40.66 -39.37
C GLN A 502 8.39 -40.58 -40.80
N PHE A 503 8.13 -39.44 -41.44
CA PHE A 503 8.67 -38.09 -41.28
C PHE A 503 7.70 -37.05 -41.90
N ASP A 504 7.65 -35.84 -41.34
CA ASP A 504 7.38 -34.51 -41.92
C ASP A 504 6.54 -33.63 -40.95
N GLY A 505 6.96 -32.40 -40.60
CA GLY A 505 8.18 -31.70 -40.99
C GLY A 505 8.44 -30.45 -40.15
N ASP A 506 9.63 -29.85 -40.31
CA ASP A 506 10.14 -28.73 -39.51
C ASP A 506 9.59 -27.35 -39.92
N ALA A 507 9.25 -26.53 -38.90
CA ALA A 507 9.28 -25.06 -38.80
C ALA A 507 8.29 -24.66 -37.66
N ASP A 508 8.67 -24.03 -36.54
CA ASP A 508 9.81 -23.18 -36.24
C ASP A 508 10.51 -23.61 -34.93
N GLY A 509 11.84 -23.48 -34.88
CA GLY A 509 12.65 -24.05 -33.80
C GLY A 509 12.93 -23.13 -32.61
N TRP A 510 13.08 -23.75 -31.44
CA TRP A 510 14.04 -23.37 -30.39
C TRP A 510 14.58 -24.66 -29.79
N ASN A 511 15.90 -24.85 -29.80
CA ASN A 511 16.54 -26.03 -29.21
C ASN A 511 17.87 -25.64 -28.59
N SER A 512 17.98 -25.72 -27.27
CA SER A 512 19.20 -26.11 -26.55
C SER A 512 18.91 -26.20 -25.05
N ASP A 513 18.78 -27.43 -24.55
CA ASP A 513 18.84 -27.70 -23.12
C ASP A 513 20.19 -27.28 -22.55
N VAL A 514 20.18 -26.70 -21.34
CA VAL A 514 21.34 -26.63 -20.46
C VAL A 514 20.99 -27.45 -19.22
N ALA A 515 21.83 -28.42 -18.89
CA ALA A 515 21.61 -29.28 -17.72
C ALA A 515 21.89 -28.49 -16.42
N GLU A 516 20.86 -28.30 -15.61
CA GLU A 516 20.98 -27.73 -14.26
C GLU A 516 21.15 -28.84 -13.21
N GLU A 517 22.00 -28.60 -12.19
CA GLU A 517 22.32 -29.58 -11.15
C GLU A 517 21.26 -29.62 -10.03
N GLU A 518 20.91 -30.82 -9.53
CA GLU A 518 19.97 -31.00 -8.40
C GLU A 518 20.40 -30.19 -7.16
N THR A 519 19.48 -29.38 -6.61
CA THR A 519 19.74 -28.48 -5.49
C THR A 519 19.94 -29.22 -4.15
N PRO A 520 20.52 -28.57 -3.11
CA PRO A 520 20.68 -29.19 -1.79
C PRO A 520 19.34 -29.62 -1.15
N GLU A 521 18.26 -28.87 -1.38
CA GLU A 521 16.92 -29.17 -0.87
C GLU A 521 16.35 -30.43 -1.51
N GLN A 522 16.52 -30.58 -2.83
CA GLN A 522 16.10 -31.79 -3.56
C GLN A 522 16.85 -33.04 -3.06
N LYS A 523 18.14 -32.91 -2.74
CA LYS A 523 18.94 -33.99 -2.13
C LYS A 523 18.47 -34.33 -0.71
N TYR A 524 18.01 -33.36 0.07
CA TYR A 524 17.51 -33.57 1.43
C TYR A 524 16.13 -34.25 1.45
N ILE A 525 15.19 -33.79 0.60
CA ILE A 525 13.85 -34.39 0.47
C ILE A 525 13.93 -35.86 0.03
N LYS A 526 14.85 -36.16 -0.91
CA LYS A 526 15.13 -37.52 -1.40
C LYS A 526 15.77 -38.44 -0.34
N ALA A 527 16.42 -37.87 0.68
CA ALA A 527 17.02 -38.61 1.80
C ALA A 527 16.06 -38.84 2.97
N HIS A 528 14.99 -38.04 3.10
CA HIS A 528 14.05 -38.06 4.22
C HIS A 528 12.58 -38.06 3.76
N PRO A 529 12.12 -39.12 3.06
CA PRO A 529 10.75 -39.23 2.54
C PRO A 529 9.67 -39.29 3.62
N ASP A 530 10.06 -39.52 4.89
CA ASP A 530 9.15 -39.67 6.03
C ASP A 530 8.83 -38.31 6.73
N VAL A 531 9.40 -37.20 6.25
CA VAL A 531 9.18 -35.86 6.80
C VAL A 531 8.05 -35.16 6.02
N PRO A 532 6.86 -34.94 6.61
CA PRO A 532 5.78 -34.25 5.92
C PRO A 532 6.10 -32.77 5.74
N VAL A 533 6.31 -32.33 4.50
CA VAL A 533 6.49 -30.92 4.16
C VAL A 533 5.12 -30.23 4.13
N VAL A 534 4.92 -29.26 5.02
CA VAL A 534 3.69 -28.44 5.10
C VAL A 534 4.02 -27.04 4.58
N GLU A 535 3.72 -26.77 3.31
CA GLU A 535 4.18 -25.54 2.64
C GLU A 535 3.25 -24.32 2.78
N ASN A 536 2.02 -24.48 3.30
CA ASN A 536 1.16 -23.31 3.51
C ASN A 536 0.13 -23.48 4.64
N MET A 537 0.25 -22.69 5.71
CA MET A 537 -0.65 -22.71 6.88
C MET A 537 -1.76 -21.65 6.81
N GLU A 538 -1.89 -20.88 5.72
CA GLU A 538 -2.92 -19.82 5.61
C GLU A 538 -4.25 -20.27 4.96
N ASP A 539 -4.28 -21.41 4.27
CA ASP A 539 -5.45 -21.79 3.46
C ASP A 539 -6.49 -22.63 4.21
N LEU A 540 -6.15 -23.25 5.35
CA LEU A 540 -7.09 -24.02 6.17
C LEU A 540 -8.28 -23.19 6.71
N TRP A 541 -8.08 -21.90 6.96
CA TRP A 541 -9.17 -21.01 7.38
C TRP A 541 -10.03 -20.52 6.21
N LYS A 542 -9.42 -20.26 5.04
CA LYS A 542 -10.12 -19.83 3.81
C LYS A 542 -11.08 -20.92 3.31
N VAL A 543 -10.69 -22.18 3.36
CA VAL A 543 -11.54 -23.33 2.99
C VAL A 543 -12.82 -23.39 3.83
N SER A 544 -12.75 -23.14 5.14
CA SER A 544 -13.93 -23.14 6.01
C SER A 544 -14.92 -22.01 5.67
N LYS A 545 -14.41 -20.81 5.32
CA LYS A 545 -15.23 -19.68 4.86
C LYS A 545 -15.90 -19.99 3.52
N LEU A 546 -15.13 -20.49 2.55
CA LEU A 546 -15.62 -20.87 1.21
C LEU A 546 -16.66 -22.01 1.26
N GLN A 547 -16.52 -22.98 2.17
CA GLN A 547 -17.52 -24.04 2.38
C GLN A 547 -18.84 -23.47 2.95
N ARG A 548 -18.78 -22.49 3.86
CA ARG A 548 -19.98 -21.79 4.39
C ARG A 548 -20.65 -20.88 3.35
N GLU A 549 -19.91 -20.40 2.36
CA GLU A 549 -20.45 -19.61 1.24
C GLU A 549 -21.01 -20.51 0.13
N ARG A 550 -20.35 -21.64 -0.20
CA ARG A 550 -20.90 -22.69 -1.06
C ARG A 550 -22.25 -23.21 -0.55
N LYS A 551 -22.36 -23.52 0.75
CA LYS A 551 -23.63 -23.99 1.34
C LYS A 551 -24.78 -22.98 1.18
N ARG A 552 -24.54 -21.69 1.45
CA ARG A 552 -25.55 -20.64 1.30
C ARG A 552 -25.94 -20.36 -0.15
N ARG A 553 -25.01 -20.50 -1.11
CA ARG A 553 -25.33 -20.44 -2.55
C ARG A 553 -26.19 -21.63 -2.99
N GLN A 554 -25.87 -22.84 -2.54
CA GLN A 554 -26.64 -24.04 -2.85
C GLN A 554 -28.08 -23.94 -2.33
N GLU A 555 -28.26 -23.55 -1.06
CA GLU A 555 -29.58 -23.34 -0.44
C GLU A 555 -30.43 -22.29 -1.20
N GLY A 556 -29.81 -21.23 -1.74
CA GLY A 556 -30.50 -20.24 -2.57
C GLY A 556 -30.90 -20.76 -3.96
N VAL A 557 -30.08 -21.59 -4.59
CA VAL A 557 -30.38 -22.23 -5.88
C VAL A 557 -31.50 -23.25 -5.75
N ASP A 558 -31.50 -24.05 -4.68
CA ASP A 558 -32.54 -25.06 -4.44
C ASP A 558 -33.90 -24.40 -4.12
N ALA A 559 -33.91 -23.29 -3.37
CA ALA A 559 -35.14 -22.50 -3.13
C ALA A 559 -35.72 -21.89 -4.44
N LEU A 560 -34.87 -21.42 -5.35
CA LEU A 560 -35.29 -20.97 -6.68
C LEU A 560 -35.83 -22.13 -7.54
N ARG A 561 -35.31 -23.33 -7.35
CA ARG A 561 -35.73 -24.56 -8.05
C ARG A 561 -37.10 -25.03 -7.59
N GLU A 562 -37.37 -25.03 -6.28
CA GLU A 562 -38.69 -25.34 -5.73
C GLU A 562 -39.75 -24.31 -6.17
N ALA A 563 -39.44 -23.02 -6.12
CA ALA A 563 -40.34 -21.96 -6.58
C ALA A 563 -40.70 -22.07 -8.08
N ARG A 564 -39.76 -22.57 -8.90
CA ARG A 564 -39.97 -22.82 -10.34
C ARG A 564 -40.77 -24.10 -10.59
N ALA A 565 -40.58 -25.14 -9.79
CA ALA A 565 -41.35 -26.38 -9.86
C ALA A 565 -42.81 -26.19 -9.44
N ALA A 566 -43.08 -25.45 -8.35
CA ALA A 566 -44.43 -25.15 -7.88
C ALA A 566 -45.28 -24.40 -8.95
N LYS A 567 -44.64 -23.62 -9.82
CA LYS A 567 -45.28 -22.86 -10.90
C LYS A 567 -45.63 -23.69 -12.14
N ALA A 568 -45.10 -24.91 -12.25
CA ALA A 568 -45.31 -25.81 -13.39
C ALA A 568 -46.38 -26.91 -13.14
N GLY A 569 -46.92 -27.00 -11.92
CA GLY A 569 -47.75 -28.13 -11.46
C GLY A 569 -49.27 -27.96 -11.55
N ILE A 570 -49.80 -26.91 -12.20
CA ILE A 570 -51.26 -26.65 -12.26
C ILE A 570 -51.77 -26.79 -13.70
N PRO A 571 -52.58 -27.82 -14.04
CA PRO A 571 -53.19 -27.96 -15.36
C PRO A 571 -54.47 -27.14 -15.49
N ASP A 572 -54.68 -26.59 -16.69
CA ASP A 572 -55.81 -25.74 -17.05
C ASP A 572 -57.07 -26.55 -17.41
N ALA A 573 -58.24 -26.09 -16.96
CA ALA A 573 -59.53 -26.75 -17.18
C ALA A 573 -60.65 -25.71 -17.41
N ALA A 574 -60.98 -25.48 -18.67
CA ALA A 574 -62.00 -24.51 -19.06
C ALA A 574 -63.45 -25.02 -18.89
N LYS A 575 -64.35 -24.19 -18.32
CA LYS A 575 -65.60 -23.73 -18.98
C LYS A 575 -66.48 -22.79 -18.12
N SER A 576 -66.62 -21.55 -18.60
CA SER A 576 -67.84 -20.72 -18.71
C SER A 576 -68.97 -20.82 -17.67
N VAL A 577 -69.26 -19.72 -16.97
CA VAL A 577 -70.63 -19.14 -16.81
C VAL A 577 -70.56 -17.60 -16.88
N ASN A 578 -71.61 -17.00 -17.45
CA ASN A 578 -71.86 -15.58 -17.77
C ASN A 578 -71.55 -14.53 -16.69
N ILE A 579 -71.25 -13.31 -17.15
CA ILE A 579 -71.40 -12.05 -16.41
C ILE A 579 -72.24 -11.09 -17.27
N ASP A 580 -73.27 -10.49 -16.67
CA ASP A 580 -74.05 -9.40 -17.28
C ASP A 580 -73.49 -8.02 -16.91
N VAL A 581 -73.70 -7.07 -17.82
CA VAL A 581 -73.28 -5.65 -17.80
C VAL A 581 -74.13 -4.84 -16.78
N PRO A 582 -73.90 -3.54 -16.42
CA PRO A 582 -73.61 -2.42 -17.33
C PRO A 582 -72.70 -1.30 -16.71
N PRO A 583 -72.64 -0.04 -17.19
CA PRO A 583 -71.40 0.47 -17.79
C PRO A 583 -70.88 1.82 -17.26
N THR A 584 -69.65 2.20 -17.62
CA THR A 584 -69.13 3.57 -17.41
C THR A 584 -69.25 4.41 -18.68
N VAL A 585 -69.81 5.62 -18.51
CA VAL A 585 -70.05 6.61 -19.58
C VAL A 585 -69.40 7.94 -19.15
N GLY A 586 -68.52 8.49 -19.98
CA GLY A 586 -68.27 9.94 -20.03
C GLY A 586 -69.11 10.58 -21.16
N PRO A 587 -69.03 11.91 -21.42
CA PRO A 587 -68.04 12.87 -20.91
C PRO A 587 -68.67 14.22 -20.44
N GLY A 588 -67.81 15.22 -20.15
CA GLY A 588 -68.10 16.62 -20.53
C GLY A 588 -68.08 17.69 -19.44
N ASN A 589 -67.32 18.75 -19.71
CA ASN A 589 -67.52 20.17 -19.32
C ASN A 589 -67.60 20.55 -17.81
N ALA A 590 -67.30 21.79 -17.38
CA ALA A 590 -66.43 22.88 -17.88
C ALA A 590 -66.30 23.95 -16.75
N GLU A 591 -65.41 24.93 -16.94
CA GLU A 591 -65.41 26.29 -16.34
C GLU A 591 -65.16 26.54 -14.83
N SER A 592 -64.20 27.44 -14.59
CA SER A 592 -64.19 28.51 -13.55
C SER A 592 -64.01 28.12 -12.05
N ASP A 593 -63.40 28.93 -11.18
CA ASP A 593 -62.67 30.21 -11.32
C ASP A 593 -61.58 30.37 -10.22
N GLY A 594 -60.82 31.48 -10.24
CA GLY A 594 -59.57 31.78 -9.49
C GLY A 594 -59.49 31.57 -7.96
N GLY A 595 -58.37 31.89 -7.28
CA GLY A 595 -57.10 32.56 -7.64
C GLY A 595 -55.99 32.13 -6.63
N ILE A 596 -54.77 32.68 -6.58
CA ILE A 596 -54.38 34.09 -6.48
C ILE A 596 -52.91 34.29 -6.91
N VAL A 597 -52.69 35.21 -7.86
CA VAL A 597 -51.64 36.27 -7.94
C VAL A 597 -50.16 35.93 -7.61
N THR A 598 -49.35 35.89 -8.68
CA THR A 598 -47.89 36.23 -8.74
C THR A 598 -47.73 37.78 -8.91
N PRO A 599 -46.55 38.43 -9.13
CA PRO A 599 -45.17 37.94 -9.38
C PRO A 599 -44.03 38.76 -8.70
N ALA A 600 -42.80 38.53 -9.17
CA ALA A 600 -41.55 39.30 -8.93
C ALA A 600 -41.51 40.61 -9.80
N PRO A 601 -40.37 41.21 -10.26
CA PRO A 601 -38.92 41.07 -9.94
C PRO A 601 -38.10 42.41 -9.88
N SER A 602 -36.75 42.31 -9.81
CA SER A 602 -35.75 43.33 -10.27
C SER A 602 -35.57 44.60 -9.40
N LYS A 603 -34.52 45.45 -9.46
CA LYS A 603 -33.15 45.48 -10.06
C LYS A 603 -32.38 46.71 -9.46
N GLU A 604 -31.05 46.77 -9.60
CA GLU A 604 -30.21 48.03 -9.55
C GLU A 604 -30.19 48.83 -8.21
N ARG A 605 -29.31 49.80 -7.90
CA ARG A 605 -27.85 50.09 -8.17
C ARG A 605 -27.37 51.18 -7.17
N ASP A 606 -26.05 51.39 -7.09
CA ASP A 606 -25.34 52.66 -6.77
C ASP A 606 -25.25 53.28 -5.33
N ARG A 607 -23.99 53.43 -4.88
CA ARG A 607 -23.28 54.65 -4.37
C ARG A 607 -23.23 55.14 -2.90
N GLU A 608 -21.96 55.27 -2.46
CA GLU A 608 -21.27 56.43 -1.78
C GLU A 608 -21.47 56.79 -0.28
N GLY A 609 -20.35 57.24 0.35
CA GLY A 609 -20.23 57.85 1.70
C GLY A 609 -19.30 57.07 2.65
N LYS A 610 -18.00 57.36 2.79
CA LYS A 610 -17.38 58.34 3.73
C LYS A 610 -18.08 58.39 5.11
N ASP A 611 -17.41 58.16 6.25
CA ASP A 611 -16.33 59.03 6.74
C ASP A 611 -15.39 58.43 7.84
N VAL A 612 -14.41 59.24 8.24
CA VAL A 612 -13.32 58.97 9.21
C VAL A 612 -13.72 58.76 10.68
N HIS A 613 -12.97 57.95 11.43
CA HIS A 613 -12.36 58.35 12.71
C HIS A 613 -11.26 57.39 13.22
N ALA A 614 -10.21 57.96 13.82
CA ALA A 614 -9.13 57.22 14.48
C ALA A 614 -9.43 56.96 15.97
N LYS A 615 -8.85 55.91 16.54
CA LYS A 615 -8.57 55.81 17.98
C LYS A 615 -7.44 54.83 18.29
N GLU A 616 -6.57 55.25 19.21
CA GLU A 616 -5.41 54.54 19.75
C GLU A 616 -5.79 53.43 20.76
N PRO A 617 -4.83 52.58 21.18
CA PRO A 617 -5.14 51.21 21.62
C PRO A 617 -5.55 51.09 23.09
N ALA A 618 -6.26 50.00 23.39
CA ALA A 618 -6.65 49.62 24.74
C ALA A 618 -5.75 48.52 25.33
N ALA A 619 -5.14 48.85 26.47
CA ALA A 619 -4.75 47.98 27.59
C ALA A 619 -4.32 46.53 27.31
N ALA A 620 -3.03 46.25 27.57
CA ALA A 620 -2.59 44.92 27.97
C ALA A 620 -3.27 44.50 29.30
N VAL A 621 -3.59 43.22 29.43
CA VAL A 621 -4.13 42.61 30.67
C VAL A 621 -3.22 41.46 31.05
N ASP A 622 -2.62 41.56 32.24
CA ASP A 622 -1.80 40.51 32.84
C ASP A 622 -2.58 39.20 33.00
N PHE A 623 -1.93 38.08 32.64
CA PHE A 623 -2.35 36.74 33.06
C PHE A 623 -1.13 35.93 33.55
N PRO A 624 -1.10 35.53 34.83
CA PRO A 624 0.03 34.79 35.39
C PRO A 624 -0.06 33.30 35.03
N LEU A 625 0.85 32.81 34.20
CA LEU A 625 0.97 31.38 33.91
C LEU A 625 1.64 30.64 35.07
N LYS A 626 0.82 29.94 35.87
CA LYS A 626 1.29 28.93 36.82
C LYS A 626 1.86 27.73 36.06
N LEU A 627 3.09 27.34 36.39
CA LEU A 627 3.63 26.02 36.06
C LEU A 627 2.77 24.94 36.72
N ALA A 628 2.07 24.14 35.92
CA ALA A 628 1.37 22.95 36.36
C ALA A 628 2.16 21.70 35.93
N SER A 629 2.84 21.09 36.89
CA SER A 629 3.44 19.76 36.73
C SER A 629 2.34 18.70 36.65
N ASN A 630 2.21 18.01 35.51
CA ASN A 630 1.42 16.79 35.41
C ASN A 630 2.33 15.61 35.06
N SER A 631 2.65 14.83 36.08
CA SER A 631 3.12 13.45 35.94
C SER A 631 1.95 12.56 35.49
N THR A 632 2.11 11.83 34.39
CA THR A 632 1.19 10.74 34.02
C THR A 632 1.85 9.40 34.30
N GLU A 633 1.20 8.62 35.18
CA GLU A 633 1.64 7.28 35.57
C GLU A 633 1.45 6.29 34.41
N THR A 634 2.50 5.55 34.03
CA THR A 634 2.38 4.41 33.12
C THR A 634 2.12 3.14 33.92
N HIS A 635 0.91 2.59 33.83
CA HIS A 635 0.60 1.25 34.32
C HIS A 635 1.48 0.20 33.62
N LYS A 636 2.25 -0.57 34.41
CA LYS A 636 2.82 -1.86 33.95
C LYS A 636 1.79 -2.97 34.13
N PRO A 637 1.63 -3.90 33.18
CA PRO A 637 1.04 -5.20 33.46
C PRO A 637 2.10 -6.11 34.11
N SER A 638 1.72 -6.86 35.13
CA SER A 638 2.52 -7.95 35.69
C SER A 638 2.25 -9.25 34.94
N LEU A 639 3.30 -9.93 34.49
CA LEU A 639 3.24 -11.36 34.20
C LEU A 639 4.44 -12.04 34.88
N ASN A 640 4.14 -13.00 35.74
CA ASN A 640 4.99 -14.11 36.11
C ASN A 640 4.10 -15.11 36.84
N ASP A 641 3.94 -16.30 36.26
CA ASP A 641 3.85 -17.54 37.02
C ASP A 641 3.98 -18.75 36.07
N LEU A 642 4.79 -19.71 36.52
CA LEU A 642 4.98 -21.09 36.07
C LEU A 642 6.00 -21.38 34.93
N ASP A 643 7.05 -22.08 35.38
CA ASP A 643 8.11 -22.88 34.74
C ASP A 643 9.16 -22.20 33.82
#